data_AF-A0A942NF03-F1
#
_entry.id   AF-A0A942NF03-F1
#
_cell.length_a   1.000
_cell.length_b   1.000
_cell.length_c   1.000
_cell.angle_alpha   90.00
_cell.angle_beta   90.00
_cell.angle_gamma   90.00
#
_symmetry.space_group_name_H-M   'P 1'
#
loop_
_entity.id
_entity.type
_entity.pdbx_description
1 polymer ?
#
loop_
_entity_poly.entity_id
_entity_poly.type
_entity_poly.pdbx_seq_one_letter_code
_entity_poly.pdbx_strand_id
1 'polypeptide(L)'
;MRCLSLITLLLSLTINVFAQSQHGKYFDIDCSFCHNSESWKVDPENVTFDHSTTGFDLAGQHVVIDCRSCHNTLIFSEANKDCISCHRDIHAGTTGGDCSSCHNSDSWLVKDIINIHQVTRFPLAGNHKVADCQQCHTGYTELIFEPLGINCIDCHSKDYFTATNPNHVSAGFSINCNDCHNVNAIAWNSISVNHDFFPLVGGHNISNCFSCHDQSGNFSGLSTDCSACHLEDYNVTRNPNHTAAGFPITCNDCHTTTDWVPAQFDHDGMYFPIYSGEHNNKWNTCTDCHTVQNNFSIFSCIDCHEHNREDMDDKHDEVNGYIYESAACLSCHPDGSESGAFNHNITGFILDGAHTFAECSQCHQSEYTGTSALCYDCHNSEFSSALNPDHNALSLPTDCSTCHSTAPGWSPASFPIHDQFFILTGRHLEIVSDCSSCHNGNYINTQNQCYDCHQTAYNSSQNPDHASTGISTECSDCHTSTAWIPSSFSHNTTGFPLAGQHANLLCTSCHEGTTSGLSNECYSCHQDQYNSAPEHTAQNYPTNCELCHNSTAWNQVSFDHQLTGFPLSGAHTSVDCSDCHESGYSGTSTECLSCHQENYQQSTNPNHVSLSLPTDCESCHTTEPGWEPALFPDHNSYYLLTGAHSAIASNCSGCHNGEYSNTPNTCIGCHEDDYNAANDPPHVQFSFPTDCLDCHSMNGWNNANFNHSFYPISSDHNNVDCGQCHSQANYQQDCMSCHLEDFLNEHNLGDPTNCWDCHNTFNWDDDAPLDPGRERGVRML
;
A
#
# COMPACT_ATOMS: atom_id res chain seq x y z
N MET A 1 -28.19 -53.27 75.75
CA MET A 1 -26.76 -53.25 75.37
C MET A 1 -26.71 -53.54 73.88
N ARG A 2 -27.01 -52.62 72.94
CA ARG A 2 -26.58 -51.22 72.79
C ARG A 2 -25.07 -51.09 72.96
N CYS A 3 -24.32 -51.12 71.84
CA CYS A 3 -23.44 -50.02 71.42
C CYS A 3 -22.37 -50.37 70.37
N LEU A 4 -22.23 -51.62 69.90
CA LEU A 4 -21.12 -51.94 68.96
C LEU A 4 -21.50 -52.27 67.51
N SER A 5 -22.79 -52.36 67.17
CA SER A 5 -23.23 -52.80 65.83
C SER A 5 -23.71 -51.68 64.91
N LEU A 6 -23.66 -50.42 65.35
CA LEU A 6 -24.03 -49.24 64.54
C LEU A 6 -22.84 -48.38 64.11
N ILE A 7 -21.64 -48.60 64.64
CA ILE A 7 -20.44 -47.82 64.29
C ILE A 7 -19.77 -48.37 63.03
N THR A 8 -19.85 -49.68 62.77
CA THR A 8 -19.30 -50.29 61.56
C THR A 8 -20.16 -50.10 60.31
N LEU A 9 -21.44 -49.77 60.45
CA LEU A 9 -22.33 -49.44 59.32
C LEU A 9 -22.33 -47.92 59.00
N LEU A 10 -21.91 -47.06 59.94
CA LEU A 10 -21.74 -45.62 59.69
C LEU A 10 -20.34 -45.26 59.15
N LEU A 11 -19.31 -46.10 59.36
CA LEU A 11 -17.96 -45.83 58.84
C LEU A 11 -17.76 -46.22 57.36
N SER A 12 -18.68 -46.99 56.77
CA SER A 12 -18.61 -47.38 55.36
C SER A 12 -19.45 -46.49 54.42
N LEU A 13 -20.01 -45.38 54.92
CA LEU A 13 -20.89 -44.49 54.13
C LEU A 13 -20.33 -43.06 53.94
N THR A 14 -19.06 -42.79 54.26
CA THR A 14 -18.46 -41.47 54.00
C THR A 14 -16.98 -41.55 53.62
N ILE A 15 -16.63 -42.33 52.59
CA ILE A 15 -15.41 -42.08 51.80
C ILE A 15 -15.74 -42.40 50.33
N ASN A 16 -16.75 -41.72 49.76
CA ASN A 16 -16.65 -41.37 48.34
C ASN A 16 -15.77 -40.11 48.31
N VAL A 17 -14.45 -40.32 48.37
CA VAL A 17 -13.54 -39.31 47.86
C VAL A 17 -13.85 -39.29 46.37
N PHE A 18 -14.67 -38.34 45.94
CA PHE A 18 -14.72 -37.95 44.55
C PHE A 18 -13.28 -37.56 44.20
N ALA A 19 -12.55 -38.46 43.54
CA ALA A 19 -11.32 -38.12 42.86
C ALA A 19 -11.73 -37.13 41.78
N GLN A 20 -11.64 -35.84 42.08
CA GLN A 20 -11.99 -34.78 41.16
C GLN A 20 -10.92 -34.80 40.07
N SER A 21 -11.34 -35.04 38.83
CA SER A 21 -10.43 -35.05 37.69
C SER A 21 -9.62 -33.75 37.68
N GLN A 22 -8.29 -33.87 37.69
CA GLN A 22 -7.40 -32.71 37.59
C GLN A 22 -7.48 -32.03 36.21
N HIS A 23 -8.25 -32.62 35.29
CA HIS A 23 -8.41 -32.16 33.92
C HIS A 23 -9.59 -31.21 33.67
N GLY A 24 -10.27 -30.79 34.75
CA GLY A 24 -11.42 -29.89 34.69
C GLY A 24 -12.76 -30.62 34.74
N LYS A 25 -13.81 -29.86 35.10
CA LYS A 25 -15.16 -30.40 35.37
C LYS A 25 -15.87 -30.94 34.12
N TYR A 26 -15.44 -30.53 32.93
CA TYR A 26 -16.10 -30.83 31.65
C TYR A 26 -15.25 -31.70 30.71
N PHE A 27 -14.13 -32.25 31.21
CA PHE A 27 -13.28 -33.14 30.44
C PHE A 27 -13.83 -34.58 30.50
N ASP A 28 -14.63 -34.94 29.49
CA ASP A 28 -15.41 -36.18 29.40
C ASP A 28 -14.85 -37.11 28.31
N ILE A 29 -13.65 -37.65 28.56
CA ILE A 29 -12.91 -38.53 27.65
C ILE A 29 -12.42 -39.75 28.45
N ASP A 30 -12.41 -40.93 27.83
CA ASP A 30 -11.90 -42.14 28.48
C ASP A 30 -10.42 -41.97 28.85
N CYS A 31 -10.10 -42.13 30.13
CA CYS A 31 -8.76 -41.96 30.66
C CYS A 31 -7.71 -42.82 29.92
N SER A 32 -8.11 -43.97 29.37
CA SER A 32 -7.24 -44.88 28.63
C SER A 32 -6.72 -44.32 27.30
N PHE A 33 -7.31 -43.24 26.78
CA PHE A 33 -6.80 -42.55 25.59
C PHE A 33 -5.49 -41.80 25.83
N CYS A 34 -5.18 -41.47 27.09
CA CYS A 34 -3.98 -40.73 27.46
C CYS A 34 -3.16 -41.42 28.56
N HIS A 35 -3.77 -42.22 29.44
CA HIS A 35 -3.10 -42.89 30.55
C HIS A 35 -3.03 -44.40 30.33
N ASN A 36 -1.86 -44.99 30.59
CA ASN A 36 -1.76 -46.44 30.65
C ASN A 36 -2.39 -46.98 31.95
N SER A 37 -3.04 -48.15 31.87
CA SER A 37 -3.78 -48.75 32.99
C SER A 37 -2.90 -49.32 34.10
N GLU A 38 -1.59 -49.53 33.85
CA GLU A 38 -0.68 -50.18 34.80
C GLU A 38 0.08 -49.19 35.70
N SER A 39 0.48 -48.04 35.16
CA SER A 39 1.31 -47.03 35.83
C SER A 39 0.68 -45.65 35.89
N TRP A 40 -0.45 -45.44 35.22
CA TRP A 40 -1.15 -44.15 35.11
C TRP A 40 -0.31 -43.02 34.48
N LYS A 41 0.83 -43.37 33.87
CA LYS A 41 1.67 -42.42 33.14
C LYS A 41 1.09 -42.18 31.75
N VAL A 42 1.31 -40.97 31.25
CA VAL A 42 1.05 -40.65 29.85
C VAL A 42 2.15 -41.29 29.00
N ASP A 43 1.75 -41.99 27.96
CA ASP A 43 2.65 -42.55 26.95
C ASP A 43 2.49 -41.72 25.66
N PRO A 44 3.39 -40.76 25.39
CA PRO A 44 3.26 -39.82 24.27
C PRO A 44 3.19 -40.49 22.90
N GLU A 45 3.73 -41.70 22.75
CA GLU A 45 3.74 -42.44 21.48
C GLU A 45 2.41 -43.17 21.20
N ASN A 46 1.54 -43.30 22.21
CA ASN A 46 0.28 -44.04 22.13
C ASN A 46 -0.95 -43.19 22.54
N VAL A 47 -0.81 -41.87 22.65
CA VAL A 47 -1.97 -40.98 22.84
C VAL A 47 -2.80 -40.99 21.56
N THR A 48 -4.04 -41.47 21.65
CA THR A 48 -4.96 -41.54 20.49
C THR A 48 -6.04 -40.45 20.51
N PHE A 49 -5.82 -39.39 21.30
CA PHE A 49 -6.75 -38.27 21.38
C PHE A 49 -6.76 -37.47 20.07
N ASP A 50 -7.96 -37.25 19.51
CA ASP A 50 -8.16 -36.55 18.24
C ASP A 50 -8.61 -35.10 18.46
N HIS A 51 -7.73 -34.16 18.12
CA HIS A 51 -7.98 -32.73 18.26
C HIS A 51 -9.11 -32.20 17.35
N SER A 52 -9.46 -32.92 16.28
CA SER A 52 -10.58 -32.56 15.39
C SER A 52 -11.96 -32.65 16.05
N THR A 53 -12.03 -33.30 17.22
CA THR A 53 -13.24 -33.34 18.05
C THR A 53 -13.38 -32.10 18.94
N THR A 54 -12.40 -31.21 18.91
CA THR A 54 -12.39 -29.97 19.71
C THR A 54 -12.79 -28.78 18.84
N GLY A 55 -12.65 -27.56 19.36
CA GLY A 55 -12.86 -26.35 18.56
C GLY A 55 -11.58 -25.77 17.98
N PHE A 56 -10.47 -26.51 17.97
CA PHE A 56 -9.20 -26.10 17.36
C PHE A 56 -8.54 -27.32 16.72
N ASP A 57 -8.61 -27.38 15.39
CA ASP A 57 -8.03 -28.47 14.61
C ASP A 57 -6.52 -28.25 14.47
N LEU A 58 -5.73 -29.27 14.81
CA LEU A 58 -4.29 -29.24 14.56
C LEU A 58 -4.05 -29.48 13.07
N ALA A 59 -3.60 -28.44 12.37
CA ALA A 59 -3.23 -28.46 10.96
C ALA A 59 -1.85 -27.82 10.77
N GLY A 60 -1.19 -28.12 9.65
CA GLY A 60 0.13 -27.59 9.32
C GLY A 60 1.18 -27.85 10.41
N GLN A 61 1.88 -26.80 10.82
CA GLN A 61 2.97 -26.93 11.82
C GLN A 61 2.46 -27.25 13.22
N HIS A 62 1.19 -26.98 13.53
CA HIS A 62 0.60 -27.29 14.84
C HIS A 62 0.43 -28.79 15.09
N VAL A 63 0.56 -29.65 14.07
CA VAL A 63 0.45 -31.12 14.20
C VAL A 63 1.63 -31.73 14.98
N VAL A 64 2.78 -31.06 15.00
CA VAL A 64 4.04 -31.60 15.55
C VAL A 64 4.52 -30.87 16.80
N ILE A 65 3.69 -30.01 17.40
CA ILE A 65 4.05 -29.25 18.62
C ILE A 65 3.73 -30.06 19.88
N ASP A 66 4.50 -29.83 20.94
CA ASP A 66 4.26 -30.50 22.24
C ASP A 66 2.96 -30.00 22.89
N CYS A 67 2.20 -30.92 23.49
CA CYS A 67 0.91 -30.60 24.12
C CYS A 67 1.02 -29.48 25.17
N ARG A 68 2.15 -29.40 25.89
CA ARG A 68 2.37 -28.40 26.94
C ARG A 68 2.61 -27.00 26.38
N SER A 69 2.96 -26.87 25.11
CA SER A 69 3.09 -25.56 24.45
C SER A 69 1.74 -24.83 24.34
N CYS A 70 0.62 -25.56 24.35
CA CYS A 70 -0.73 -25.00 24.35
C CYS A 70 -1.44 -25.19 25.71
N HIS A 71 -1.19 -26.32 26.38
CA HIS A 71 -1.81 -26.67 27.65
C HIS A 71 -0.85 -26.46 28.82
N ASN A 72 -0.81 -25.21 29.31
CA ASN A 72 -0.01 -24.80 30.47
C ASN A 72 -0.50 -25.40 31.79
N THR A 73 -1.77 -25.79 31.84
CA THR A 73 -2.40 -26.46 32.99
C THR A 73 -3.00 -27.79 32.54
N LEU A 74 -3.33 -28.67 33.50
CA LEU A 74 -4.06 -29.91 33.19
C LEU A 74 -5.54 -29.63 32.85
N ILE A 75 -6.05 -28.42 33.07
CA ILE A 75 -7.41 -28.02 32.74
C ILE A 75 -7.46 -27.63 31.26
N PHE A 76 -7.64 -28.61 30.38
CA PHE A 76 -7.54 -28.43 28.92
C PHE A 76 -8.50 -27.36 28.34
N SER A 77 -9.61 -27.06 29.03
CA SER A 77 -10.56 -26.01 28.62
C SER A 77 -10.05 -24.57 28.77
N GLU A 78 -8.92 -24.36 29.46
CA GLU A 78 -8.32 -23.02 29.65
C GLU A 78 -7.43 -22.58 28.50
N ALA A 79 -7.07 -23.49 27.58
CA ALA A 79 -6.25 -23.14 26.43
C ALA A 79 -7.03 -22.25 25.45
N ASN A 80 -6.46 -21.07 25.16
CA ASN A 80 -7.01 -20.14 24.17
C ASN A 80 -6.67 -20.63 22.75
N LYS A 81 -7.61 -20.43 21.83
CA LYS A 81 -7.61 -20.87 20.43
C LYS A 81 -7.29 -19.72 19.47
N ASP A 82 -7.30 -18.49 19.94
CA ASP A 82 -7.00 -17.31 19.15
C ASP A 82 -5.52 -17.29 18.78
N CYS A 83 -5.18 -16.97 17.54
CA CYS A 83 -3.79 -16.99 17.08
C CYS A 83 -2.88 -16.11 17.97
N ILE A 84 -3.37 -14.93 18.37
CA ILE A 84 -2.62 -13.96 19.16
C ILE A 84 -2.34 -14.41 20.61
N SER A 85 -3.05 -15.43 21.12
CA SER A 85 -2.77 -15.93 22.47
C SER A 85 -1.46 -16.71 22.55
N CYS A 86 -0.97 -17.18 21.41
CA CYS A 86 0.26 -17.97 21.30
C CYS A 86 1.30 -17.30 20.39
N HIS A 87 0.86 -16.58 19.36
CA HIS A 87 1.73 -15.92 18.37
C HIS A 87 1.75 -14.41 18.60
N ARG A 88 2.95 -13.84 18.59
CA ARG A 88 3.14 -12.39 18.67
C ARG A 88 2.87 -11.77 17.30
N ASP A 89 2.10 -10.69 17.28
CA ASP A 89 1.96 -9.89 16.07
C ASP A 89 3.27 -9.16 15.76
N ILE A 90 3.81 -9.42 14.57
CA ILE A 90 5.02 -8.77 14.06
C ILE A 90 4.71 -7.49 13.27
N HIS A 91 3.44 -7.23 12.98
CA HIS A 91 3.00 -6.07 12.17
C HIS A 91 2.71 -4.83 13.02
N ALA A 92 3.12 -4.83 14.29
CA ALA A 92 2.91 -3.73 15.23
C ALA A 92 1.45 -3.25 15.32
N GLY A 93 0.48 -4.17 15.20
CA GLY A 93 -0.95 -3.89 15.27
C GLY A 93 -1.57 -3.31 13.99
N THR A 94 -0.80 -3.10 12.93
CA THR A 94 -1.29 -2.40 11.73
C THR A 94 -2.23 -3.21 10.85
N THR A 95 -2.24 -4.55 10.98
CA THR A 95 -3.05 -5.46 10.15
C THR A 95 -4.26 -6.06 10.89
N GLY A 96 -4.52 -5.64 12.13
CA GLY A 96 -5.57 -6.21 12.97
C GLY A 96 -5.27 -7.63 13.47
N GLY A 97 -6.21 -8.22 14.22
CA GLY A 97 -6.02 -9.50 14.94
C GLY A 97 -6.47 -10.76 14.19
N ASP A 98 -7.09 -10.65 13.02
CA ASP A 98 -7.50 -11.81 12.22
C ASP A 98 -6.34 -12.31 11.36
N CYS A 99 -5.40 -13.01 12.02
CA CYS A 99 -4.23 -13.58 11.36
C CYS A 99 -4.60 -14.53 10.21
N SER A 100 -5.74 -15.23 10.33
CA SER A 100 -6.17 -16.26 9.37
C SER A 100 -6.67 -15.71 8.04
N SER A 101 -6.93 -14.39 7.97
CA SER A 101 -7.25 -13.69 6.73
C SER A 101 -6.07 -13.64 5.75
N CYS A 102 -4.83 -13.74 6.26
CA CYS A 102 -3.61 -13.60 5.47
C CYS A 102 -2.67 -14.80 5.61
N HIS A 103 -2.57 -15.36 6.81
CA HIS A 103 -1.70 -16.47 7.14
C HIS A 103 -2.48 -17.78 7.30
N ASN A 104 -1.79 -18.90 7.15
CA ASN A 104 -2.36 -20.22 7.41
C ASN A 104 -1.41 -21.03 8.31
N SER A 105 -1.91 -22.15 8.85
CA SER A 105 -1.16 -23.00 9.77
C SER A 105 0.05 -23.71 9.16
N ASP A 106 0.17 -23.76 7.82
CA ASP A 106 1.34 -24.31 7.15
C ASP A 106 2.52 -23.32 7.14
N SER A 107 2.24 -22.03 6.97
CA SER A 107 3.26 -20.97 6.89
C SER A 107 2.73 -19.58 7.18
N TRP A 108 3.55 -18.78 7.87
CA TRP A 108 3.37 -17.34 8.02
C TRP A 108 3.68 -16.54 6.73
N LEU A 109 4.22 -17.18 5.69
CA LEU A 109 4.54 -16.48 4.44
C LEU A 109 3.29 -16.27 3.57
N VAL A 110 2.93 -15.00 3.33
CA VAL A 110 1.85 -14.61 2.43
C VAL A 110 2.36 -14.58 0.99
N LYS A 111 1.86 -15.46 0.13
CA LYS A 111 2.30 -15.58 -1.27
C LYS A 111 1.45 -14.79 -2.28
N ASP A 112 0.17 -14.54 -1.96
CA ASP A 112 -0.80 -13.92 -2.87
C ASP A 112 -1.27 -12.54 -2.38
N ILE A 113 -0.34 -11.68 -1.96
CA ILE A 113 -0.65 -10.33 -1.43
C ILE A 113 -1.43 -9.45 -2.43
N ILE A 114 -1.25 -9.67 -3.74
CA ILE A 114 -1.97 -8.94 -4.79
C ILE A 114 -3.47 -9.26 -4.75
N ASN A 115 -3.85 -10.53 -4.53
CA ASN A 115 -5.26 -10.92 -4.44
C ASN A 115 -5.92 -10.36 -3.18
N ILE A 116 -5.17 -10.27 -2.08
CA ILE A 116 -5.66 -9.65 -0.85
C ILE A 116 -6.03 -8.18 -1.14
N HIS A 117 -5.18 -7.44 -1.87
CA HIS A 117 -5.53 -6.06 -2.25
C HIS A 117 -6.83 -5.97 -3.07
N GLN A 118 -7.17 -6.96 -3.90
CA GLN A 118 -8.40 -6.94 -4.70
C GLN A 118 -9.68 -6.96 -3.87
N VAL A 119 -9.63 -7.50 -2.64
CA VAL A 119 -10.77 -7.57 -1.71
C VAL A 119 -10.69 -6.51 -0.61
N THR A 120 -9.73 -5.59 -0.71
CA THR A 120 -9.57 -4.47 0.22
C THR A 120 -10.09 -3.17 -0.37
N ARG A 121 -10.02 -2.09 0.41
CA ARG A 121 -10.37 -0.72 0.01
C ARG A 121 -9.52 -0.12 -1.12
N PHE A 122 -8.39 -0.75 -1.49
CA PHE A 122 -7.56 -0.28 -2.61
C PHE A 122 -7.17 -1.45 -3.53
N PRO A 123 -8.05 -1.82 -4.48
CA PRO A 123 -7.74 -2.81 -5.49
C PRO A 123 -6.59 -2.33 -6.39
N LEU A 124 -5.50 -3.09 -6.45
CA LEU A 124 -4.37 -2.75 -7.32
C LEU A 124 -4.80 -2.86 -8.78
N ALA A 125 -4.83 -1.72 -9.47
CA ALA A 125 -5.22 -1.55 -10.86
C ALA A 125 -4.14 -0.79 -11.66
N GLY A 126 -4.09 -1.03 -12.97
CA GLY A 126 -3.09 -0.42 -13.85
C GLY A 126 -1.65 -0.63 -13.34
N ASN A 127 -0.86 0.45 -13.30
CA ASN A 127 0.53 0.42 -12.83
C ASN A 127 0.69 0.11 -11.34
N HIS A 128 -0.34 0.27 -10.50
CA HIS A 128 -0.25 -0.07 -9.08
C HIS A 128 -0.04 -1.57 -8.85
N LYS A 129 -0.36 -2.43 -9.84
CA LYS A 129 -0.09 -3.88 -9.77
C LYS A 129 1.39 -4.23 -9.78
N VAL A 130 2.24 -3.34 -10.29
CA VAL A 130 3.69 -3.54 -10.42
C VAL A 130 4.49 -2.50 -9.64
N ALA A 131 3.81 -1.68 -8.83
CA ALA A 131 4.46 -0.74 -7.94
C ALA A 131 5.24 -1.51 -6.86
N ASP A 132 6.37 -0.94 -6.45
CA ASP A 132 7.12 -1.47 -5.31
C ASP A 132 6.32 -1.20 -4.03
N CYS A 133 6.14 -2.22 -3.19
CA CYS A 133 5.38 -2.15 -1.95
C CYS A 133 5.81 -0.96 -1.07
N GLN A 134 7.11 -0.64 -1.03
CA GLN A 134 7.64 0.45 -0.19
C GLN A 134 7.18 1.84 -0.64
N GLN A 135 6.74 1.98 -1.90
CA GLN A 135 6.23 3.27 -2.42
C GLN A 135 4.89 3.64 -1.81
N CYS A 136 4.14 2.64 -1.35
CA CYS A 136 2.89 2.83 -0.64
C CYS A 136 3.08 2.60 0.86
N HIS A 137 3.61 1.44 1.24
CA HIS A 137 3.87 1.07 2.63
C HIS A 137 5.26 1.54 3.06
N THR A 138 5.35 2.76 3.57
CA THR A 138 6.64 3.35 3.98
C THR A 138 7.35 2.57 5.09
N GLY A 139 6.62 1.82 5.91
CA GLY A 139 7.16 0.89 6.92
C GLY A 139 7.27 -0.56 6.45
N TYR A 140 7.26 -0.82 5.13
CA TYR A 140 7.30 -2.18 4.56
C TYR A 140 8.52 -2.98 5.03
N THR A 141 9.68 -2.33 5.16
CA THR A 141 10.93 -2.95 5.61
C THR A 141 10.85 -3.45 7.05
N GLU A 142 10.02 -2.82 7.86
CA GLU A 142 9.72 -3.15 9.25
C GLU A 142 8.44 -3.99 9.40
N LEU A 143 7.82 -4.40 8.28
CA LEU A 143 6.54 -5.14 8.22
C LEU A 143 5.34 -4.37 8.81
N ILE A 144 5.39 -3.04 8.76
CA ILE A 144 4.35 -2.13 9.24
C ILE A 144 3.50 -1.67 8.04
N PHE A 145 2.21 -2.01 8.06
CA PHE A 145 1.28 -1.79 6.96
C PHE A 145 0.20 -0.78 7.34
N GLU A 146 0.59 0.48 7.56
CA GLU A 146 -0.37 1.50 7.97
C GLU A 146 -1.45 1.80 6.91
N PRO A 147 -2.69 2.11 7.33
CA PRO A 147 -3.74 2.50 6.41
C PRO A 147 -3.45 3.86 5.73
N LEU A 148 -3.15 3.82 4.43
CA LEU A 148 -2.98 5.03 3.59
C LEU A 148 -4.31 5.70 3.18
N GLY A 149 -4.23 6.94 2.71
CA GLY A 149 -5.31 7.53 1.90
C GLY A 149 -5.52 6.73 0.61
N ILE A 150 -6.77 6.58 0.17
CA ILE A 150 -7.11 5.80 -1.04
C ILE A 150 -7.54 6.68 -2.22
N ASN A 151 -7.69 7.99 -2.00
CA ASN A 151 -8.01 8.89 -3.09
C ASN A 151 -6.75 9.16 -3.91
N CYS A 152 -6.91 9.36 -5.21
CA CYS A 152 -5.81 9.57 -6.13
C CYS A 152 -4.90 10.71 -5.66
N ILE A 153 -5.49 11.82 -5.19
CA ILE A 153 -4.77 13.01 -4.76
C ILE A 153 -3.97 12.80 -3.47
N ASP A 154 -4.34 11.83 -2.62
CA ASP A 154 -3.65 11.55 -1.36
C ASP A 154 -2.19 11.12 -1.62
N CYS A 155 -1.94 10.45 -2.75
CA CYS A 155 -0.61 10.03 -3.19
C CYS A 155 -0.07 10.89 -4.34
N HIS A 156 -0.92 11.25 -5.31
CA HIS A 156 -0.52 11.92 -6.55
C HIS A 156 -0.73 13.44 -6.54
N SER A 157 -0.86 14.07 -5.37
CA SER A 157 -0.95 15.54 -5.24
C SER A 157 0.19 16.26 -5.95
N LYS A 158 1.42 15.79 -5.77
CA LYS A 158 2.59 16.36 -6.44
C LYS A 158 2.48 16.27 -7.96
N ASP A 159 2.06 15.13 -8.48
CA ASP A 159 1.89 14.93 -9.93
C ASP A 159 0.80 15.87 -10.47
N TYR A 160 -0.32 15.99 -9.75
CA TYR A 160 -1.41 16.90 -10.09
C TYR A 160 -0.94 18.37 -10.18
N PHE A 161 -0.21 18.87 -9.17
CA PHE A 161 0.24 20.27 -9.14
C PHE A 161 1.42 20.57 -10.08
N THR A 162 2.16 19.54 -10.52
CA THR A 162 3.32 19.71 -11.41
C THR A 162 3.03 19.40 -12.87
N ALA A 163 1.84 18.88 -13.20
CA ALA A 163 1.39 18.67 -14.56
C ALA A 163 1.41 19.98 -15.37
N THR A 164 2.00 19.94 -16.57
CA THR A 164 2.15 21.12 -17.45
C THR A 164 1.57 20.93 -18.85
N ASN A 165 1.20 19.71 -19.24
CA ASN A 165 0.74 19.40 -20.59
C ASN A 165 -0.42 18.37 -20.59
N PRO A 166 -1.67 18.80 -20.35
CA PRO A 166 -2.10 20.15 -19.96
C PRO A 166 -1.79 20.49 -18.49
N ASN A 167 -1.77 21.78 -18.14
CA ASN A 167 -1.61 22.21 -16.75
C ASN A 167 -2.96 22.13 -16.03
N HIS A 168 -3.08 21.17 -15.10
CA HIS A 168 -4.33 20.87 -14.40
C HIS A 168 -4.84 22.04 -13.56
N VAL A 169 -3.95 22.77 -12.88
CA VAL A 169 -4.31 23.88 -12.00
C VAL A 169 -4.84 25.07 -12.79
N SER A 170 -4.15 25.47 -13.86
CA SER A 170 -4.59 26.60 -14.69
C SER A 170 -5.86 26.27 -15.48
N ALA A 171 -6.05 25.00 -15.83
CA ALA A 171 -7.25 24.53 -16.53
C ALA A 171 -8.44 24.27 -15.58
N GLY A 172 -8.24 24.41 -14.26
CA GLY A 172 -9.30 24.21 -13.27
C GLY A 172 -9.81 22.78 -13.18
N PHE A 173 -8.95 21.78 -13.41
CA PHE A 173 -9.36 20.38 -13.40
C PHE A 173 -9.79 19.91 -12.01
N SER A 174 -10.67 18.90 -12.01
CA SER A 174 -11.12 18.21 -10.82
C SER A 174 -9.95 17.42 -10.18
N ILE A 175 -9.94 17.35 -8.85
CA ILE A 175 -9.04 16.45 -8.12
C ILE A 175 -9.53 14.99 -8.14
N ASN A 176 -10.76 14.75 -8.61
CA ASN A 176 -11.21 13.40 -8.95
C ASN A 176 -10.61 13.00 -10.29
N CYS A 177 -9.43 12.36 -10.23
CA CYS A 177 -8.66 12.01 -11.42
C CYS A 177 -9.44 11.13 -12.41
N ASN A 178 -10.40 10.33 -11.93
CA ASN A 178 -11.21 9.41 -12.74
C ASN A 178 -12.16 10.12 -13.71
N ASP A 179 -12.43 11.41 -13.49
CA ASP A 179 -13.25 12.24 -14.39
C ASP A 179 -12.61 12.32 -15.80
N CYS A 180 -11.29 12.19 -15.87
CA CYS A 180 -10.55 12.27 -17.13
C CYS A 180 -9.59 11.09 -17.34
N HIS A 181 -9.08 10.46 -16.29
CA HIS A 181 -8.08 9.40 -16.40
C HIS A 181 -8.65 8.02 -16.11
N ASN A 182 -8.32 7.05 -16.97
CA ASN A 182 -8.66 5.66 -16.73
C ASN A 182 -7.67 5.00 -15.74
N VAL A 183 -8.15 4.55 -14.58
CA VAL A 183 -7.35 3.87 -13.54
C VAL A 183 -6.71 2.56 -13.99
N ASN A 184 -7.24 1.95 -15.04
CA ASN A 184 -6.71 0.72 -15.62
C ASN A 184 -5.69 0.99 -16.74
N ALA A 185 -5.45 2.25 -17.09
CA ALA A 185 -4.46 2.59 -18.10
C ALA A 185 -3.05 2.20 -17.65
N ILE A 186 -2.27 1.64 -18.58
CA ILE A 186 -0.87 1.27 -18.36
C ILE A 186 0.03 2.52 -18.35
N ALA A 187 -0.46 3.66 -18.85
CA ALA A 187 0.27 4.91 -18.82
C ALA A 187 -0.67 6.08 -18.49
N TRP A 188 -0.21 6.97 -17.62
CA TRP A 188 -0.88 8.25 -17.34
C TRP A 188 -0.31 9.32 -18.27
N ASN A 189 -0.89 9.43 -19.46
CA ASN A 189 -0.52 10.41 -20.47
C ASN A 189 -1.76 10.89 -21.24
N SER A 190 -1.58 11.90 -22.10
CA SER A 190 -2.65 12.55 -22.87
C SER A 190 -3.39 11.62 -23.85
N ILE A 191 -2.87 10.43 -24.13
CA ILE A 191 -3.49 9.44 -25.03
C ILE A 191 -4.51 8.58 -24.26
N SER A 192 -4.40 8.54 -22.93
CA SER A 192 -5.15 7.62 -22.06
C SER A 192 -6.31 8.31 -21.32
N VAL A 193 -6.75 9.45 -21.85
CA VAL A 193 -7.82 10.30 -21.30
C VAL A 193 -9.18 9.79 -21.78
N ASN A 194 -10.14 9.65 -20.87
CA ASN A 194 -11.49 9.19 -21.17
C ASN A 194 -12.25 10.21 -22.04
N HIS A 195 -12.71 9.77 -23.21
CA HIS A 195 -13.58 10.53 -24.13
C HIS A 195 -14.78 9.67 -24.58
N ASP A 196 -15.26 8.76 -23.72
CA ASP A 196 -16.32 7.81 -24.07
C ASP A 196 -17.64 8.51 -24.48
N PHE A 197 -17.83 9.76 -24.04
CA PHE A 197 -18.97 10.62 -24.39
C PHE A 197 -18.87 11.24 -25.80
N PHE A 198 -17.66 11.36 -26.37
CA PHE A 198 -17.43 11.86 -27.73
C PHE A 198 -16.23 11.12 -28.36
N PRO A 199 -16.48 10.04 -29.13
CA PRO A 199 -15.41 9.19 -29.66
C PRO A 199 -14.45 9.97 -30.58
N LEU A 200 -13.16 9.99 -30.24
CA LEU A 200 -12.10 10.60 -31.04
C LEU A 200 -11.68 9.69 -32.22
N VAL A 201 -12.60 9.50 -33.17
CA VAL A 201 -12.43 8.65 -34.36
C VAL A 201 -12.46 9.47 -35.64
N GLY A 202 -11.94 8.89 -36.74
CA GLY A 202 -11.92 9.56 -38.05
C GLY A 202 -11.23 10.92 -38.00
N GLY A 203 -11.92 11.97 -38.48
CA GLY A 203 -11.42 13.35 -38.50
C GLY A 203 -11.29 14.01 -37.11
N HIS A 204 -11.96 13.46 -36.09
CA HIS A 204 -11.89 13.94 -34.71
C HIS A 204 -10.75 13.29 -33.90
N ASN A 205 -9.97 12.39 -34.51
CA ASN A 205 -8.73 11.86 -33.93
C ASN A 205 -7.58 12.88 -34.08
N ILE A 206 -7.66 13.96 -33.31
CA ILE A 206 -6.69 15.07 -33.30
C ILE A 206 -5.82 15.02 -32.06
N SER A 207 -4.51 15.21 -32.24
CA SER A 207 -3.51 15.07 -31.16
C SER A 207 -3.43 16.29 -30.22
N ASN A 208 -4.12 17.39 -30.55
CA ASN A 208 -4.09 18.63 -29.79
C ASN A 208 -5.46 18.89 -29.14
N CYS A 209 -5.54 18.80 -27.81
CA CYS A 209 -6.78 19.00 -27.06
C CYS A 209 -7.38 20.39 -27.31
N PHE A 210 -6.52 21.40 -27.48
CA PHE A 210 -6.91 22.79 -27.72
C PHE A 210 -7.44 23.05 -29.15
N SER A 211 -7.49 22.02 -30.00
CA SER A 211 -8.19 22.10 -31.28
C SER A 211 -9.71 22.00 -31.13
N CYS A 212 -10.19 21.40 -30.03
CA CYS A 212 -11.61 21.32 -29.70
C CYS A 212 -11.95 22.14 -28.45
N HIS A 213 -11.12 22.07 -27.41
CA HIS A 213 -11.32 22.81 -26.17
C HIS A 213 -10.74 24.23 -26.27
N ASP A 214 -11.36 25.19 -25.57
CA ASP A 214 -11.05 26.60 -25.73
C ASP A 214 -9.59 26.95 -25.33
N GLN A 215 -9.08 28.06 -25.87
CA GLN A 215 -7.74 28.57 -25.53
C GLN A 215 -7.69 29.27 -24.16
N SER A 216 -8.84 29.41 -23.49
CA SER A 216 -8.96 29.97 -22.14
C SER A 216 -8.66 28.92 -21.06
N GLY A 217 -8.57 27.64 -21.43
CA GLY A 217 -8.24 26.53 -20.55
C GLY A 217 -9.45 25.85 -19.92
N ASN A 218 -10.68 26.13 -20.36
CA ASN A 218 -11.87 25.45 -19.84
C ASN A 218 -12.24 24.25 -20.72
N PHE A 219 -12.19 23.05 -20.12
CA PHE A 219 -12.49 21.79 -20.82
C PHE A 219 -13.94 21.32 -20.63
N SER A 220 -14.77 22.08 -19.89
CA SER A 220 -16.18 21.81 -19.66
C SER A 220 -17.09 22.60 -20.60
N GLY A 221 -18.26 22.04 -20.93
CA GLY A 221 -19.33 22.75 -21.64
C GLY A 221 -19.19 22.87 -23.17
N LEU A 222 -18.24 22.17 -23.78
CA LEU A 222 -18.17 22.06 -25.23
C LEU A 222 -19.36 21.21 -25.73
N SER A 223 -20.14 21.75 -26.67
CA SER A 223 -21.27 21.00 -27.26
C SER A 223 -20.76 19.83 -28.10
N THR A 224 -21.44 18.69 -28.02
CA THR A 224 -21.22 17.52 -28.87
C THR A 224 -22.01 17.59 -30.18
N ASP A 225 -22.83 18.63 -30.37
CA ASP A 225 -23.59 18.84 -31.59
C ASP A 225 -22.64 19.14 -32.76
N CYS A 226 -22.78 18.40 -33.86
CA CYS A 226 -21.94 18.55 -35.05
C CYS A 226 -21.94 20.00 -35.58
N SER A 227 -23.12 20.62 -35.59
CA SER A 227 -23.33 21.98 -36.08
C SER A 227 -22.66 23.05 -35.20
N ALA A 228 -22.39 22.79 -33.92
CA ALA A 228 -21.69 23.73 -33.07
C ALA A 228 -20.26 24.03 -33.57
N CYS A 229 -19.64 23.08 -34.29
CA CYS A 229 -18.31 23.23 -34.87
C CYS A 229 -18.31 23.27 -36.41
N HIS A 230 -19.18 22.50 -37.06
CA HIS A 230 -19.16 22.30 -38.52
C HIS A 230 -20.26 23.08 -39.27
N LEU A 231 -20.86 24.13 -38.66
CA LEU A 231 -21.88 24.94 -39.33
C LEU A 231 -21.33 25.64 -40.59
N GLU A 232 -20.07 26.06 -40.59
CA GLU A 232 -19.46 26.68 -41.77
C GLU A 232 -19.27 25.64 -42.89
N ASP A 233 -18.76 24.45 -42.56
CA ASP A 233 -18.63 23.34 -43.52
C ASP A 233 -19.98 22.98 -44.15
N TYR A 234 -21.01 22.90 -43.32
CA TYR A 234 -22.41 22.72 -43.73
C TYR A 234 -22.85 23.81 -44.72
N ASN A 235 -22.59 25.08 -44.41
CA ASN A 235 -23.00 26.23 -45.23
C ASN A 235 -22.28 26.30 -46.59
N VAL A 236 -21.00 25.89 -46.65
CA VAL A 236 -20.20 26.03 -47.87
C VAL A 236 -20.29 24.84 -48.82
N THR A 237 -20.80 23.69 -48.37
CA THR A 237 -20.89 22.46 -49.18
C THR A 237 -21.76 22.64 -50.43
N ARG A 238 -21.31 22.09 -51.58
CA ARG A 238 -21.96 22.30 -52.89
C ARG A 238 -22.46 21.04 -53.59
N ASN A 239 -22.13 19.85 -53.10
CA ASN A 239 -22.51 18.60 -53.77
C ASN A 239 -22.85 17.48 -52.76
N PRO A 240 -24.14 17.26 -52.45
CA PRO A 240 -25.27 18.17 -52.70
C PRO A 240 -25.11 19.46 -51.89
N ASN A 241 -25.72 20.57 -52.33
CA ASN A 241 -25.69 21.82 -51.57
C ASN A 241 -26.70 21.75 -50.42
N HIS A 242 -26.22 21.60 -49.18
CA HIS A 242 -27.10 21.40 -48.02
C HIS A 242 -28.03 22.58 -47.72
N THR A 243 -27.52 23.81 -47.77
CA THR A 243 -28.33 25.01 -47.49
C THR A 243 -29.37 25.28 -48.56
N ALA A 244 -29.00 25.10 -49.83
CA ALA A 244 -29.95 25.27 -50.94
C ALA A 244 -31.03 24.17 -50.93
N ALA A 245 -30.64 22.93 -50.60
CA ALA A 245 -31.55 21.78 -50.49
C ALA A 245 -32.43 21.82 -49.22
N GLY A 246 -32.07 22.62 -48.21
CA GLY A 246 -32.81 22.71 -46.95
C GLY A 246 -32.65 21.50 -46.05
N PHE A 247 -31.49 20.81 -46.08
CA PHE A 247 -31.24 19.68 -45.20
C PHE A 247 -31.18 20.09 -43.72
N PRO A 248 -31.45 19.16 -42.78
CA PRO A 248 -31.35 19.46 -41.35
C PRO A 248 -29.88 19.54 -40.91
N ILE A 249 -29.64 20.17 -39.75
CA ILE A 249 -28.31 20.26 -39.12
C ILE A 249 -27.97 19.05 -38.24
N THR A 250 -28.84 18.04 -38.23
CA THR A 250 -28.65 16.72 -37.60
C THR A 250 -27.80 15.84 -38.53
N CYS A 251 -26.49 16.06 -38.52
CA CYS A 251 -25.58 15.43 -39.48
C CYS A 251 -25.61 13.89 -39.45
N ASN A 252 -25.86 13.30 -38.27
CA ASN A 252 -25.89 11.86 -38.05
C ASN A 252 -27.01 11.12 -38.80
N ASP A 253 -28.00 11.84 -39.33
CA ASP A 253 -29.06 11.26 -40.17
C ASP A 253 -28.50 10.76 -41.52
N CYS A 254 -27.36 11.32 -41.94
CA CYS A 254 -26.77 11.03 -43.25
C CYS A 254 -25.28 10.69 -43.20
N HIS A 255 -24.56 11.14 -42.18
CA HIS A 255 -23.11 11.01 -42.07
C HIS A 255 -22.70 10.21 -40.83
N THR A 256 -21.58 9.52 -40.92
CA THR A 256 -20.91 8.91 -39.76
C THR A 256 -19.56 9.58 -39.53
N THR A 257 -19.09 9.59 -38.29
CA THR A 257 -17.80 10.20 -37.93
C THR A 257 -16.59 9.44 -38.48
N THR A 258 -16.76 8.16 -38.82
CA THR A 258 -15.73 7.32 -39.45
C THR A 258 -15.76 7.37 -40.97
N ASP A 259 -16.96 7.36 -41.57
CA ASP A 259 -17.17 7.34 -43.02
C ASP A 259 -18.10 8.50 -43.40
N TRP A 260 -17.54 9.72 -43.44
CA TRP A 260 -18.31 10.93 -43.75
C TRP A 260 -18.76 10.99 -45.22
N VAL A 261 -18.00 10.34 -46.12
CA VAL A 261 -18.31 10.25 -47.56
C VAL A 261 -18.10 8.81 -48.02
N PRO A 262 -19.09 8.18 -48.70
CA PRO A 262 -20.37 8.74 -49.13
C PRO A 262 -21.40 8.84 -47.98
N ALA A 263 -22.23 9.87 -48.01
CA ALA A 263 -23.39 9.97 -47.13
C ALA A 263 -24.35 8.79 -47.40
N GLN A 264 -24.93 8.24 -46.33
CA GLN A 264 -25.99 7.23 -46.41
C GLN A 264 -27.33 7.95 -46.27
N PHE A 265 -28.26 7.74 -47.20
CA PHE A 265 -29.56 8.42 -47.18
C PHE A 265 -30.67 7.40 -47.41
N ASP A 266 -31.52 7.20 -46.40
CA ASP A 266 -32.64 6.28 -46.48
C ASP A 266 -33.87 6.95 -47.09
N HIS A 267 -33.92 6.98 -48.42
CA HIS A 267 -35.06 7.55 -49.15
C HIS A 267 -36.34 6.71 -49.00
N ASP A 268 -36.24 5.39 -48.79
CA ASP A 268 -37.39 4.50 -48.73
C ASP A 268 -38.08 4.53 -47.36
N GLY A 269 -37.30 4.61 -46.28
CA GLY A 269 -37.84 4.66 -44.92
C GLY A 269 -38.30 6.06 -44.50
N MET A 270 -37.66 7.12 -45.02
CA MET A 270 -37.98 8.50 -44.62
C MET A 270 -38.87 9.25 -45.61
N TYR A 271 -38.84 8.86 -46.90
CA TYR A 271 -39.54 9.55 -47.98
C TYR A 271 -40.25 8.55 -48.90
N PHE A 272 -40.31 8.82 -50.20
CA PHE A 272 -40.98 7.98 -51.17
C PHE A 272 -40.09 6.78 -51.56
N PRO A 273 -40.57 5.53 -51.62
CA PRO A 273 -39.72 4.39 -51.95
C PRO A 273 -39.23 4.43 -53.40
N ILE A 274 -37.92 4.62 -53.58
CA ILE A 274 -37.23 4.67 -54.89
C ILE A 274 -36.18 3.56 -55.06
N TYR A 275 -35.74 2.94 -53.97
CA TYR A 275 -34.82 1.80 -53.95
C TYR A 275 -35.56 0.47 -53.74
N SER A 276 -36.88 0.49 -53.59
CA SER A 276 -37.77 -0.66 -53.46
C SER A 276 -39.05 -0.48 -54.30
N GLY A 277 -39.93 -1.48 -54.28
CA GLY A 277 -41.17 -1.47 -55.07
C GLY A 277 -40.95 -1.38 -56.58
N GLU A 278 -41.95 -0.84 -57.30
CA GLU A 278 -41.95 -0.72 -58.76
C GLU A 278 -40.96 0.33 -59.30
N HIS A 279 -40.50 1.27 -58.45
CA HIS A 279 -39.55 2.33 -58.82
C HIS A 279 -38.08 1.90 -58.70
N ASN A 280 -37.82 0.74 -58.10
CA ASN A 280 -36.46 0.21 -57.95
C ASN A 280 -35.79 -0.01 -59.32
N ASN A 281 -34.59 0.54 -59.49
CA ASN A 281 -33.80 0.51 -60.73
C ASN A 281 -34.46 1.18 -61.95
N LYS A 282 -35.39 2.12 -61.76
CA LYS A 282 -36.07 2.84 -62.88
C LYS A 282 -35.50 4.22 -63.18
N TRP A 283 -34.60 4.74 -62.34
CA TRP A 283 -34.00 6.06 -62.43
C TRP A 283 -32.47 5.97 -62.43
N ASN A 284 -31.78 7.00 -62.91
CA ASN A 284 -30.32 7.09 -62.97
C ASN A 284 -29.76 8.30 -62.22
N THR A 285 -30.53 9.39 -62.13
CA THR A 285 -30.12 10.61 -61.42
C THR A 285 -31.26 11.15 -60.55
N CYS A 286 -30.94 11.85 -59.46
CA CYS A 286 -31.96 12.47 -58.61
C CYS A 286 -32.83 13.46 -59.40
N THR A 287 -32.29 14.07 -60.47
CA THR A 287 -33.01 15.00 -61.34
C THR A 287 -34.05 14.35 -62.23
N ASP A 288 -34.08 13.02 -62.31
CA ASP A 288 -35.12 12.28 -63.03
C ASP A 288 -36.49 12.44 -62.33
N CYS A 289 -36.48 12.62 -61.00
CA CYS A 289 -37.68 12.86 -60.20
C CYS A 289 -37.72 14.30 -59.65
N HIS A 290 -36.59 14.87 -59.26
CA HIS A 290 -36.48 16.22 -58.70
C HIS A 290 -36.13 17.24 -59.78
N THR A 291 -37.15 17.85 -60.35
CA THR A 291 -37.04 18.67 -61.56
C THR A 291 -36.39 20.04 -61.33
N VAL A 292 -36.21 20.46 -60.08
CA VAL A 292 -35.54 21.72 -59.72
C VAL A 292 -34.19 21.45 -59.08
N GLN A 293 -33.14 21.98 -59.72
CA GLN A 293 -31.78 21.84 -59.23
C GLN A 293 -31.62 22.44 -57.83
N ASN A 294 -31.05 21.66 -56.91
CA ASN A 294 -30.83 22.00 -55.51
C ASN A 294 -32.11 22.28 -54.69
N ASN A 295 -33.30 21.91 -55.17
CA ASN A 295 -34.52 21.93 -54.37
C ASN A 295 -35.26 20.59 -54.51
N PHE A 296 -34.88 19.63 -53.68
CA PHE A 296 -35.41 18.27 -53.69
C PHE A 296 -36.81 18.16 -53.08
N SER A 297 -37.35 19.23 -52.49
CA SER A 297 -38.77 19.27 -52.11
C SER A 297 -39.70 19.40 -53.32
N ILE A 298 -39.17 19.82 -54.48
CA ILE A 298 -39.92 19.89 -55.74
C ILE A 298 -39.61 18.62 -56.55
N PHE A 299 -40.65 17.86 -56.86
CA PHE A 299 -40.57 16.61 -57.60
C PHE A 299 -41.67 16.51 -58.65
N SER A 300 -41.51 15.59 -59.58
CA SER A 300 -42.53 15.27 -60.57
C SER A 300 -42.69 13.76 -60.75
N CYS A 301 -43.91 13.27 -60.61
CA CYS A 301 -44.27 11.88 -60.90
C CYS A 301 -44.69 11.72 -62.37
N ILE A 302 -45.19 12.81 -62.97
CA ILE A 302 -45.86 12.85 -64.27
C ILE A 302 -44.93 13.12 -65.45
N ASP A 303 -43.67 13.48 -65.21
CA ASP A 303 -42.65 13.66 -66.25
C ASP A 303 -41.98 12.32 -66.65
N CYS A 304 -42.41 11.22 -66.03
CA CYS A 304 -41.99 9.86 -66.33
C CYS A 304 -42.92 9.17 -67.35
N HIS A 305 -42.47 8.05 -67.92
CA HIS A 305 -43.16 7.40 -69.04
C HIS A 305 -44.43 6.61 -68.66
N GLU A 306 -44.58 6.20 -67.41
CA GLU A 306 -45.69 5.34 -66.97
C GLU A 306 -46.89 6.11 -66.37
N HIS A 307 -46.72 7.41 -66.12
CA HIS A 307 -47.72 8.28 -65.46
C HIS A 307 -48.23 9.39 -66.38
N ASN A 308 -48.38 9.12 -67.68
CA ASN A 308 -48.91 10.12 -68.62
C ASN A 308 -50.42 10.34 -68.41
N ARG A 309 -50.90 11.52 -68.81
CA ARG A 309 -52.28 11.95 -68.52
C ARG A 309 -53.34 11.03 -69.12
N GLU A 310 -53.14 10.53 -70.33
CA GLU A 310 -54.15 9.70 -71.00
C GLU A 310 -54.38 8.40 -70.23
N ASP A 311 -53.30 7.72 -69.84
CA ASP A 311 -53.39 6.47 -69.07
C ASP A 311 -53.86 6.70 -67.63
N MET A 312 -53.46 7.81 -67.00
CA MET A 312 -53.86 8.10 -65.63
C MET A 312 -55.31 8.58 -65.53
N ASP A 313 -55.79 9.39 -66.48
CA ASP A 313 -57.20 9.82 -66.52
C ASP A 313 -58.14 8.59 -66.69
N ASP A 314 -57.76 7.60 -67.51
CA ASP A 314 -58.52 6.36 -67.72
C ASP A 314 -58.52 5.47 -66.48
N LYS A 315 -57.37 5.32 -65.80
CA LYS A 315 -57.27 4.52 -64.57
C LYS A 315 -57.95 5.14 -63.34
N HIS A 316 -58.18 6.46 -63.36
CA HIS A 316 -58.74 7.21 -62.24
C HIS A 316 -60.13 7.81 -62.55
N ASP A 317 -60.82 7.31 -63.59
CA ASP A 317 -62.12 7.79 -64.04
C ASP A 317 -63.23 7.70 -62.97
N GLU A 318 -63.14 6.69 -62.10
CA GLU A 318 -64.03 6.46 -60.96
C GLU A 318 -63.52 7.08 -59.64
N VAL A 319 -62.34 7.71 -59.63
CA VAL A 319 -61.72 8.30 -58.43
C VAL A 319 -62.13 9.77 -58.27
N ASN A 320 -63.13 10.00 -57.41
CA ASN A 320 -63.63 11.34 -57.15
C ASN A 320 -62.56 12.23 -56.46
N GLY A 321 -62.27 13.39 -57.04
CA GLY A 321 -61.23 14.30 -56.52
C GLY A 321 -59.83 14.06 -57.09
N TYR A 322 -59.68 13.16 -58.07
CA TYR A 322 -58.45 12.99 -58.83
C TYR A 322 -58.00 14.31 -59.50
N ILE A 323 -56.73 14.64 -59.33
CA ILE A 323 -56.06 15.77 -59.97
C ILE A 323 -54.74 15.26 -60.54
N TYR A 324 -54.53 15.44 -61.84
CA TYR A 324 -53.27 15.10 -62.51
C TYR A 324 -52.18 16.13 -62.18
N GLU A 325 -51.61 16.00 -60.99
CA GLU A 325 -50.56 16.86 -60.45
C GLU A 325 -49.71 16.05 -59.47
N SER A 326 -48.39 16.24 -59.50
CA SER A 326 -47.44 15.36 -58.80
C SER A 326 -47.62 15.34 -57.28
N ALA A 327 -47.93 16.48 -56.65
CA ALA A 327 -48.18 16.50 -55.20
C ALA A 327 -49.50 15.80 -54.85
N ALA A 328 -50.54 15.92 -55.69
CA ALA A 328 -51.78 15.15 -55.55
C ALA A 328 -51.53 13.64 -55.71
N CYS A 329 -50.72 13.23 -56.69
CA CYS A 329 -50.33 11.82 -56.87
C CYS A 329 -49.64 11.26 -55.63
N LEU A 330 -48.63 11.96 -55.08
CA LEU A 330 -47.92 11.52 -53.88
C LEU A 330 -48.84 11.46 -52.64
N SER A 331 -49.81 12.36 -52.55
CA SER A 331 -50.77 12.40 -51.43
C SER A 331 -51.68 11.18 -51.39
N CYS A 332 -52.03 10.64 -52.56
CA CYS A 332 -52.83 9.43 -52.69
C CYS A 332 -51.97 8.16 -52.77
N HIS A 333 -50.75 8.21 -53.29
CA HIS A 333 -49.87 7.05 -53.50
C HIS A 333 -48.49 7.25 -52.82
N PRO A 334 -48.42 7.28 -51.48
CA PRO A 334 -47.17 7.60 -50.78
C PRO A 334 -46.12 6.49 -50.79
N ASP A 335 -46.54 5.26 -51.06
CA ASP A 335 -45.67 4.10 -51.23
C ASP A 335 -45.44 3.76 -52.72
N GLY A 336 -46.01 4.56 -53.63
CA GLY A 336 -45.96 4.33 -55.08
C GLY A 336 -46.78 3.14 -55.56
N SER A 337 -47.64 2.55 -54.71
CA SER A 337 -48.50 1.42 -55.07
C SER A 337 -49.85 1.87 -55.63
N GLU A 338 -50.50 1.02 -56.43
CA GLU A 338 -51.84 1.27 -56.97
C GLU A 338 -52.95 1.36 -55.90
N SER A 339 -52.69 0.87 -54.69
CA SER A 339 -53.71 0.70 -53.65
C SER A 339 -54.11 2.01 -52.96
N GLY A 340 -53.24 3.02 -53.04
CA GLY A 340 -53.42 4.33 -52.46
C GLY A 340 -53.49 4.35 -50.92
N ALA A 341 -52.80 5.30 -50.30
CA ALA A 341 -52.83 5.55 -48.86
C ALA A 341 -52.76 7.06 -48.59
N PHE A 342 -53.43 7.55 -47.54
CA PHE A 342 -53.28 8.94 -47.12
C PHE A 342 -51.96 9.10 -46.35
N ASN A 343 -51.08 9.98 -46.80
CA ASN A 343 -49.81 10.23 -46.13
C ASN A 343 -49.95 11.31 -45.06
N HIS A 344 -49.71 10.95 -43.80
CA HIS A 344 -49.74 11.92 -42.72
C HIS A 344 -48.49 12.83 -42.69
N ASN A 345 -47.35 12.39 -43.24
CA ASN A 345 -46.09 13.14 -43.23
C ASN A 345 -46.16 14.45 -44.04
N ILE A 346 -47.06 14.53 -45.04
CA ILE A 346 -47.27 15.75 -45.84
C ILE A 346 -48.17 16.78 -45.14
N THR A 347 -48.90 16.39 -44.08
CA THR A 347 -49.78 17.30 -43.34
C THR A 347 -49.05 18.02 -42.20
N GLY A 348 -47.78 17.68 -41.96
CA GLY A 348 -46.99 18.18 -40.83
C GLY A 348 -47.29 17.49 -39.50
N PHE A 349 -48.23 16.53 -39.48
CA PHE A 349 -48.55 15.70 -38.33
C PHE A 349 -48.08 14.26 -38.61
N ILE A 350 -46.80 13.98 -38.33
CA ILE A 350 -46.21 12.65 -38.53
C ILE A 350 -46.81 11.69 -37.50
N LEU A 351 -47.31 10.53 -37.96
CA LEU A 351 -47.77 9.48 -37.06
C LEU A 351 -46.56 8.67 -36.58
N ASP A 352 -46.26 8.76 -35.28
CA ASP A 352 -45.18 8.05 -34.61
C ASP A 352 -45.66 7.39 -33.31
N GLY A 353 -44.82 6.55 -32.70
CA GLY A 353 -45.14 5.83 -31.46
C GLY A 353 -46.46 5.05 -31.55
N ALA A 354 -47.33 5.24 -30.56
CA ALA A 354 -48.65 4.58 -30.51
C ALA A 354 -49.62 5.04 -31.61
N HIS A 355 -49.39 6.21 -32.21
CA HIS A 355 -50.24 6.75 -33.28
C HIS A 355 -50.03 6.06 -34.63
N THR A 356 -48.92 5.33 -34.81
CA THR A 356 -48.67 4.51 -36.01
C THR A 356 -49.69 3.37 -36.18
N PHE A 357 -50.36 2.97 -35.10
CA PHE A 357 -51.37 1.91 -35.08
C PHE A 357 -52.79 2.43 -34.84
N ALA A 358 -52.99 3.75 -34.83
CA ALA A 358 -54.31 4.34 -34.59
C ALA A 358 -55.22 4.16 -35.81
N GLU A 359 -56.47 3.78 -35.56
CA GLU A 359 -57.48 3.66 -36.62
C GLU A 359 -57.92 5.05 -37.07
N CYS A 360 -58.13 5.26 -38.38
CA CYS A 360 -58.45 6.59 -38.94
C CYS A 360 -59.66 7.25 -38.24
N SER A 361 -60.65 6.45 -37.86
CA SER A 361 -61.88 6.90 -37.17
C SER A 361 -61.65 7.45 -35.75
N GLN A 362 -60.52 7.14 -35.12
CA GLN A 362 -60.16 7.66 -33.81
C GLN A 362 -59.83 9.15 -33.86
N CYS A 363 -59.28 9.62 -34.99
CA CYS A 363 -58.91 11.02 -35.21
C CYS A 363 -59.93 11.76 -36.11
N HIS A 364 -60.48 11.08 -37.13
CA HIS A 364 -61.41 11.67 -38.10
C HIS A 364 -62.87 11.30 -37.80
N GLN A 365 -63.43 11.91 -36.76
CA GLN A 365 -64.77 11.56 -36.25
C GLN A 365 -65.95 12.07 -37.10
N SER A 366 -65.73 12.99 -38.05
CA SER A 366 -66.82 13.62 -38.82
C SER A 366 -66.44 13.89 -40.27
N GLU A 367 -65.27 14.51 -40.48
CA GLU A 367 -64.67 14.81 -41.79
C GLU A 367 -63.14 14.69 -41.68
N TYR A 368 -62.44 14.48 -42.81
CA TYR A 368 -60.97 14.37 -42.84
C TYR A 368 -60.26 15.73 -42.76
N THR A 369 -60.95 16.81 -43.14
CA THR A 369 -60.40 18.18 -43.15
C THR A 369 -60.63 18.90 -41.83
N GLY A 370 -59.59 19.58 -41.31
CA GLY A 370 -59.69 20.43 -40.12
C GLY A 370 -59.54 19.71 -38.78
N THR A 371 -59.18 18.42 -38.79
CA THR A 371 -58.75 17.71 -37.57
C THR A 371 -57.53 18.42 -36.97
N SER A 372 -57.60 18.74 -35.68
CA SER A 372 -56.51 19.46 -35.00
C SER A 372 -55.26 18.60 -34.87
N ALA A 373 -54.09 19.24 -35.04
CA ALA A 373 -52.78 18.65 -34.81
C ALA A 373 -52.24 18.92 -33.39
N LEU A 374 -52.99 19.66 -32.57
CA LEU A 374 -52.57 19.98 -31.20
C LEU A 374 -52.85 18.82 -30.26
N CYS A 375 -51.83 18.37 -29.53
CA CYS A 375 -51.93 17.26 -28.58
C CYS A 375 -53.10 17.44 -27.60
N TYR A 376 -53.26 18.63 -27.02
CA TYR A 376 -54.30 18.94 -26.04
C TYR A 376 -55.73 18.78 -26.58
N ASP A 377 -55.98 19.06 -27.85
CA ASP A 377 -57.33 19.02 -28.42
C ASP A 377 -57.91 17.60 -28.44
N CYS A 378 -57.04 16.59 -28.49
CA CYS A 378 -57.41 15.18 -28.39
C CYS A 378 -57.17 14.60 -26.99
N HIS A 379 -56.07 14.99 -26.32
CA HIS A 379 -55.65 14.44 -25.02
C HIS A 379 -56.02 15.31 -23.82
N ASN A 380 -57.06 16.15 -23.91
CA ASN A 380 -57.51 17.01 -22.82
C ASN A 380 -57.91 16.20 -21.58
N SER A 381 -58.58 15.06 -21.76
CA SER A 381 -59.01 14.22 -20.65
C SER A 381 -57.80 13.71 -19.85
N GLU A 382 -56.82 13.18 -20.57
CA GLU A 382 -55.56 12.66 -20.03
C GLU A 382 -54.78 13.79 -19.35
N PHE A 383 -54.60 14.94 -20.02
CA PHE A 383 -53.97 16.13 -19.46
C PHE A 383 -54.62 16.56 -18.15
N SER A 384 -55.95 16.67 -18.15
CA SER A 384 -56.73 17.13 -16.99
C SER A 384 -56.80 16.12 -15.86
N SER A 385 -56.60 14.83 -16.16
CA SER A 385 -56.66 13.73 -15.19
C SER A 385 -55.29 13.36 -14.58
N ALA A 386 -54.20 13.94 -15.07
CA ALA A 386 -52.87 13.69 -14.54
C ALA A 386 -52.75 14.17 -13.09
N LEU A 387 -52.18 13.33 -12.23
CA LEU A 387 -52.04 13.60 -10.79
C LEU A 387 -50.58 13.74 -10.33
N ASN A 388 -49.61 13.30 -11.14
CA ASN A 388 -48.20 13.24 -10.75
C ASN A 388 -47.27 13.51 -11.96
N PRO A 389 -46.94 14.78 -12.24
CA PRO A 389 -47.47 16.00 -11.62
C PRO A 389 -48.91 16.32 -12.04
N ASP A 390 -49.64 17.12 -11.24
CA ASP A 390 -50.96 17.64 -11.59
C ASP A 390 -50.83 18.84 -12.54
N HIS A 391 -51.08 18.61 -13.83
CA HIS A 391 -50.94 19.65 -14.86
C HIS A 391 -51.87 20.86 -14.63
N ASN A 392 -53.07 20.64 -14.10
CA ASN A 392 -54.07 21.69 -13.87
C ASN A 392 -53.70 22.56 -12.67
N ALA A 393 -53.34 21.93 -11.55
CA ALA A 393 -52.94 22.65 -10.33
C ALA A 393 -51.71 23.53 -10.57
N LEU A 394 -50.80 23.08 -11.44
CA LEU A 394 -49.55 23.76 -11.76
C LEU A 394 -49.65 24.73 -12.95
N SER A 395 -50.81 24.81 -13.61
CA SER A 395 -50.99 25.63 -14.82
C SER A 395 -49.93 25.34 -15.89
N LEU A 396 -49.60 24.05 -16.09
CA LEU A 396 -48.58 23.64 -17.05
C LEU A 396 -49.01 23.97 -18.50
N PRO A 397 -48.07 24.32 -19.39
CA PRO A 397 -48.39 24.66 -20.77
C PRO A 397 -48.98 23.46 -21.51
N THR A 398 -49.89 23.73 -22.45
CA THR A 398 -50.48 22.72 -23.34
C THR A 398 -49.55 22.29 -24.48
N ASP A 399 -48.34 22.85 -24.54
CA ASP A 399 -47.27 22.38 -25.41
C ASP A 399 -46.56 21.18 -24.77
N CYS A 400 -47.15 20.00 -24.98
CA CYS A 400 -46.72 18.75 -24.38
C CYS A 400 -45.29 18.35 -24.77
N SER A 401 -44.83 18.77 -25.97
CA SER A 401 -43.55 18.37 -26.55
C SER A 401 -42.33 18.87 -25.76
N THR A 402 -42.54 19.86 -24.90
CA THR A 402 -41.51 20.41 -24.00
C THR A 402 -41.09 19.44 -22.90
N CYS A 403 -41.95 18.48 -22.55
CA CYS A 403 -41.72 17.52 -21.45
C CYS A 403 -41.96 16.06 -21.88
N HIS A 404 -42.81 15.82 -22.86
CA HIS A 404 -43.19 14.49 -23.34
C HIS A 404 -42.71 14.26 -24.77
N SER A 405 -42.32 13.02 -25.06
CA SER A 405 -42.03 12.57 -26.42
C SER A 405 -43.07 11.55 -26.86
N THR A 406 -43.37 11.54 -28.15
CA THR A 406 -44.25 10.56 -28.81
C THR A 406 -43.61 9.17 -28.97
N ALA A 407 -42.33 9.01 -28.63
CA ALA A 407 -41.66 7.71 -28.63
C ALA A 407 -42.27 6.73 -27.61
N PRO A 408 -42.08 5.40 -27.77
CA PRO A 408 -42.49 4.43 -26.76
C PRO A 408 -41.93 4.80 -25.38
N GLY A 409 -42.81 4.89 -24.37
CA GLY A 409 -42.43 5.33 -23.02
C GLY A 409 -42.85 6.75 -22.64
N TRP A 410 -44.01 7.24 -23.11
CA TRP A 410 -44.63 8.55 -22.78
C TRP A 410 -44.58 8.96 -21.29
N SER A 411 -44.49 7.97 -20.39
CA SER A 411 -44.30 8.15 -18.96
C SER A 411 -43.06 7.37 -18.51
N PRO A 412 -42.15 7.99 -17.72
CA PRO A 412 -42.23 9.33 -17.14
C PRO A 412 -41.84 10.45 -18.12
N ALA A 413 -42.29 11.69 -17.84
CA ALA A 413 -41.86 12.88 -18.58
C ALA A 413 -40.37 13.20 -18.34
N SER A 414 -39.72 13.84 -19.31
CA SER A 414 -38.32 14.27 -19.18
C SER A 414 -38.25 15.68 -18.59
N PHE A 415 -37.37 15.88 -17.61
CA PHE A 415 -37.08 17.18 -17.01
C PHE A 415 -35.57 17.45 -17.08
N PRO A 416 -35.06 17.95 -18.22
CA PRO A 416 -33.60 18.07 -18.46
C PRO A 416 -32.85 18.96 -17.47
N ILE A 417 -33.55 19.83 -16.76
CA ILE A 417 -32.98 20.74 -15.76
C ILE A 417 -32.98 20.16 -14.34
N HIS A 418 -33.64 19.01 -14.09
CA HIS A 418 -33.81 18.47 -12.73
C HIS A 418 -32.45 18.26 -12.03
N ASP A 419 -31.51 17.63 -12.74
CA ASP A 419 -30.19 17.31 -12.21
C ASP A 419 -29.32 18.54 -11.96
N GLN A 420 -29.70 19.72 -12.48
CA GLN A 420 -29.03 20.99 -12.13
C GLN A 420 -29.40 21.48 -10.71
N PHE A 421 -30.52 21.03 -10.16
CA PHE A 421 -31.02 21.42 -8.83
C PHE A 421 -30.87 20.31 -7.79
N PHE A 422 -31.09 19.06 -8.18
CA PHE A 422 -30.89 17.89 -7.33
C PHE A 422 -30.68 16.65 -8.20
N ILE A 423 -29.48 16.06 -8.14
CA ILE A 423 -29.17 14.86 -8.91
C ILE A 423 -29.78 13.65 -8.22
N LEU A 424 -30.64 12.90 -8.93
CA LEU A 424 -31.21 11.66 -8.40
C LEU A 424 -30.14 10.57 -8.39
N THR A 425 -29.66 10.23 -7.20
CA THR A 425 -28.67 9.16 -7.00
C THR A 425 -29.06 8.25 -5.85
N GLY A 426 -28.45 7.05 -5.82
CA GLY A 426 -28.70 6.06 -4.79
C GLY A 426 -30.16 5.64 -4.73
N ARG A 427 -30.76 5.57 -3.54
CA ARG A 427 -32.14 5.12 -3.36
C ARG A 427 -33.19 6.09 -3.89
N HIS A 428 -32.84 7.34 -4.18
CA HIS A 428 -33.77 8.28 -4.83
C HIS A 428 -34.11 7.85 -6.27
N LEU A 429 -33.24 7.07 -6.92
CA LEU A 429 -33.54 6.45 -8.22
C LEU A 429 -34.67 5.42 -8.13
N GLU A 430 -34.89 4.80 -6.97
CA GLU A 430 -35.98 3.81 -6.77
C GLU A 430 -37.37 4.46 -6.84
N ILE A 431 -37.45 5.78 -6.61
CA ILE A 431 -38.70 6.55 -6.60
C ILE A 431 -38.74 7.65 -7.68
N VAL A 432 -37.86 7.58 -8.68
CA VAL A 432 -37.74 8.60 -9.75
C VAL A 432 -39.05 8.86 -10.52
N SER A 433 -39.94 7.86 -10.58
CA SER A 433 -41.25 7.99 -11.23
C SER A 433 -42.36 8.49 -10.30
N ASP A 434 -42.09 8.68 -9.01
CA ASP A 434 -43.05 9.22 -8.04
C ASP A 434 -42.66 10.62 -7.58
N CYS A 435 -42.89 11.59 -8.46
CA CYS A 435 -42.51 12.97 -8.25
C CYS A 435 -43.19 13.55 -6.97
N SER A 436 -44.43 13.15 -6.70
CA SER A 436 -45.21 13.60 -5.55
C SER A 436 -44.55 13.28 -4.20
N SER A 437 -43.82 12.16 -4.11
CA SER A 437 -43.08 11.76 -2.90
C SER A 437 -41.97 12.75 -2.53
N CYS A 438 -41.43 13.48 -3.50
CA CYS A 438 -40.38 14.48 -3.28
C CYS A 438 -40.95 15.90 -3.25
N HIS A 439 -41.79 16.24 -4.22
CA HIS A 439 -42.25 17.62 -4.43
C HIS A 439 -43.45 18.02 -3.55
N ASN A 440 -44.19 17.06 -2.98
CA ASN A 440 -45.36 17.32 -2.13
C ASN A 440 -46.38 18.30 -2.76
N GLY A 441 -46.52 18.25 -4.09
CA GLY A 441 -47.42 19.13 -4.86
C GLY A 441 -46.85 20.51 -5.23
N ASN A 442 -45.62 20.84 -4.81
CA ASN A 442 -44.94 22.08 -5.19
C ASN A 442 -43.65 21.77 -5.98
N TYR A 443 -43.71 21.91 -7.30
CA TYR A 443 -42.65 21.54 -8.23
C TYR A 443 -41.73 22.72 -8.63
N ILE A 444 -42.05 23.94 -8.20
CA ILE A 444 -41.31 25.16 -8.58
C ILE A 444 -40.37 25.67 -7.48
N ASN A 445 -40.57 25.20 -6.24
CA ASN A 445 -39.78 25.63 -5.08
C ASN A 445 -39.65 24.50 -4.06
N THR A 446 -39.27 23.32 -4.54
CA THR A 446 -38.98 22.17 -3.69
C THR A 446 -37.63 22.37 -3.02
N GLN A 447 -37.58 22.20 -1.70
CA GLN A 447 -36.32 22.25 -0.98
C GLN A 447 -35.45 21.05 -1.38
N ASN A 448 -34.14 21.28 -1.52
CA ASN A 448 -33.19 20.28 -2.01
C ASN A 448 -32.12 19.90 -0.97
N GLN A 449 -32.29 20.33 0.28
CA GLN A 449 -31.41 19.94 1.38
C GLN A 449 -31.95 18.67 2.05
N CYS A 450 -31.06 17.74 2.41
CA CYS A 450 -31.43 16.45 2.98
C CYS A 450 -32.33 16.59 4.22
N TYR A 451 -31.99 17.52 5.12
CA TYR A 451 -32.76 17.75 6.35
C TYR A 451 -34.21 18.20 6.07
N ASP A 452 -34.44 19.00 5.03
CA ASP A 452 -35.78 19.53 4.74
C ASP A 452 -36.76 18.41 4.35
N CYS A 453 -36.28 17.38 3.65
CA CYS A 453 -37.08 16.22 3.29
C CYS A 453 -37.07 15.13 4.37
N HIS A 454 -35.95 14.96 5.09
CA HIS A 454 -35.76 13.88 6.07
C HIS A 454 -35.81 14.34 7.52
N GLN A 455 -36.43 15.48 7.81
CA GLN A 455 -36.54 16.07 9.14
C GLN A 455 -37.12 15.09 10.18
N THR A 456 -38.16 14.34 9.81
CA THR A 456 -38.76 13.35 10.72
C THR A 456 -37.79 12.22 11.06
N ALA A 457 -37.03 11.74 10.08
CA ALA A 457 -36.02 10.71 10.29
C ALA A 457 -34.86 11.24 11.16
N TYR A 458 -34.41 12.47 10.88
CA TYR A 458 -33.40 13.17 11.67
C TYR A 458 -33.83 13.28 13.15
N ASN A 459 -35.03 13.81 13.41
CA ASN A 459 -35.57 14.04 14.76
C ASN A 459 -35.94 12.76 15.53
N SER A 460 -36.07 11.61 14.84
CA SER A 460 -36.43 10.33 15.47
C SER A 460 -35.24 9.37 15.64
N SER A 461 -34.06 9.76 15.17
CA SER A 461 -32.81 9.04 15.40
C SER A 461 -32.51 8.89 16.89
N GLN A 462 -31.93 7.76 17.29
CA GLN A 462 -31.63 7.47 18.70
C GLN A 462 -30.19 6.98 18.95
N ASN A 463 -29.44 6.65 17.89
CA ASN A 463 -28.08 6.17 18.02
C ASN A 463 -27.17 6.67 16.88
N PRO A 464 -26.63 7.89 17.00
CA PRO A 464 -26.92 8.89 18.04
C PRO A 464 -28.30 9.55 17.85
N ASP A 465 -28.80 10.24 18.87
CA ASP A 465 -29.92 11.18 18.74
C ASP A 465 -29.40 12.47 18.12
N HIS A 466 -29.63 12.67 16.82
CA HIS A 466 -29.10 13.81 16.08
C HIS A 466 -29.61 15.15 16.62
N ALA A 467 -30.86 15.21 17.09
CA ALA A 467 -31.48 16.46 17.52
C ALA A 467 -30.97 16.93 18.89
N SER A 468 -30.89 16.02 19.86
CA SER A 468 -30.44 16.38 21.21
C SER A 468 -28.92 16.57 21.33
N THR A 469 -28.14 15.90 20.47
CA THR A 469 -26.66 16.00 20.45
C THR A 469 -26.13 17.13 19.59
N GLY A 470 -27.00 17.84 18.86
CA GLY A 470 -26.62 18.96 17.99
C GLY A 470 -25.79 18.54 16.79
N ILE A 471 -26.06 17.36 16.23
CA ILE A 471 -25.39 16.88 15.01
C ILE A 471 -25.72 17.82 13.83
N SER A 472 -24.81 17.91 12.86
CA SER A 472 -25.00 18.75 11.68
C SER A 472 -26.19 18.28 10.83
N THR A 473 -26.87 19.23 10.20
CA THR A 473 -27.85 18.94 9.14
C THR A 473 -27.21 18.64 7.78
N GLU A 474 -25.88 18.76 7.69
CA GLU A 474 -25.08 18.30 6.55
C GLU A 474 -24.94 16.77 6.58
N CYS A 475 -25.98 16.09 6.08
CA CYS A 475 -26.09 14.64 6.17
C CYS A 475 -24.95 13.90 5.44
N SER A 476 -24.39 14.50 4.39
CA SER A 476 -23.31 13.92 3.58
C SER A 476 -21.99 13.71 4.33
N ASP A 477 -21.82 14.33 5.49
CA ASP A 477 -20.65 14.12 6.36
C ASP A 477 -20.62 12.68 6.91
N CYS A 478 -21.79 12.05 7.05
CA CYS A 478 -21.95 10.76 7.72
C CYS A 478 -22.77 9.74 6.94
N HIS A 479 -23.51 10.15 5.91
CA HIS A 479 -24.44 9.27 5.20
C HIS A 479 -24.28 9.39 3.68
N THR A 480 -24.72 8.35 2.99
CA THR A 480 -24.71 8.31 1.52
C THR A 480 -26.15 8.25 1.00
N SER A 481 -26.37 8.70 -0.24
CA SER A 481 -27.68 8.57 -0.89
C SER A 481 -28.09 7.11 -1.15
N THR A 482 -27.15 6.15 -1.03
CA THR A 482 -27.39 4.71 -1.17
C THR A 482 -27.87 4.03 0.11
N ALA A 483 -27.42 4.48 1.28
CA ALA A 483 -27.82 3.91 2.56
C ALA A 483 -27.56 4.89 3.73
N TRP A 484 -28.52 4.93 4.66
CA TRP A 484 -28.40 5.67 5.93
C TRP A 484 -27.71 4.85 7.03
N ILE A 485 -27.81 3.51 6.97
CA ILE A 485 -27.24 2.58 7.97
C ILE A 485 -26.42 1.51 7.24
N PRO A 486 -25.17 1.24 7.67
CA PRO A 486 -24.43 1.99 8.69
C PRO A 486 -24.11 3.40 8.21
N SER A 487 -23.83 4.32 9.14
CA SER A 487 -23.23 5.60 8.74
C SER A 487 -21.83 5.35 8.20
N SER A 488 -21.35 6.20 7.29
CA SER A 488 -19.99 6.18 6.76
C SER A 488 -18.98 6.84 7.71
N PHE A 489 -19.44 7.39 8.84
CA PHE A 489 -18.59 8.04 9.82
C PHE A 489 -17.65 7.02 10.49
N SER A 490 -16.35 7.33 10.52
CA SER A 490 -15.33 6.48 11.11
C SER A 490 -14.62 7.20 12.25
N HIS A 491 -14.52 6.54 13.41
CA HIS A 491 -13.73 7.05 14.53
C HIS A 491 -12.21 6.96 14.29
N ASN A 492 -11.77 6.31 13.21
CA ASN A 492 -10.36 6.29 12.84
C ASN A 492 -9.83 7.68 12.48
N THR A 493 -10.70 8.60 12.09
CA THR A 493 -10.33 9.99 11.77
C THR A 493 -10.36 10.92 12.98
N THR A 494 -10.84 10.46 14.14
CA THR A 494 -11.03 11.29 15.34
C THR A 494 -9.98 11.05 16.43
N GLY A 495 -8.97 10.22 16.17
CA GLY A 495 -7.88 9.93 17.11
C GLY A 495 -8.27 8.98 18.25
N PHE A 496 -9.45 8.34 18.18
CA PHE A 496 -9.85 7.26 19.08
C PHE A 496 -10.53 6.13 18.28
N PRO A 497 -9.75 5.26 17.62
CA PRO A 497 -10.29 4.11 16.90
C PRO A 497 -11.08 3.20 17.86
N LEU A 498 -12.34 2.90 17.50
CA LEU A 498 -13.16 1.98 18.30
C LEU A 498 -12.66 0.55 18.10
N ALA A 499 -11.80 0.09 19.01
CA ALA A 499 -11.22 -1.25 19.02
C ALA A 499 -11.62 -2.05 20.27
N GLY A 500 -11.56 -3.38 20.17
CA GLY A 500 -11.89 -4.28 21.27
C GLY A 500 -13.33 -4.12 21.72
N GLN A 501 -13.55 -4.01 23.03
CA GLN A 501 -14.90 -3.87 23.60
C GLN A 501 -15.60 -2.55 23.23
N HIS A 502 -14.84 -1.51 22.83
CA HIS A 502 -15.40 -0.23 22.42
C HIS A 502 -16.05 -0.28 21.03
N ALA A 503 -15.71 -1.26 20.18
CA ALA A 503 -16.25 -1.41 18.83
C ALA A 503 -17.76 -1.67 18.77
N ASN A 504 -18.32 -2.21 19.87
CA ASN A 504 -19.74 -2.58 19.96
C ASN A 504 -20.56 -1.58 20.78
N LEU A 505 -19.96 -0.49 21.25
CA LEU A 505 -20.66 0.52 22.02
C LEU A 505 -21.54 1.38 21.11
N LEU A 506 -22.69 1.76 21.63
CA LEU A 506 -23.58 2.71 20.96
C LEU A 506 -22.97 4.10 21.08
N CYS A 507 -23.20 4.98 20.10
CA CYS A 507 -22.69 6.36 20.12
C CYS A 507 -23.12 7.07 21.40
N THR A 508 -24.35 6.84 21.85
CA THR A 508 -24.91 7.39 23.09
C THR A 508 -24.30 6.84 24.37
N SER A 509 -23.49 5.77 24.29
CA SER A 509 -22.73 5.27 25.44
C SER A 509 -21.51 6.13 25.77
N CYS A 510 -21.07 6.96 24.83
CA CYS A 510 -19.92 7.86 25.00
C CYS A 510 -20.32 9.34 24.80
N HIS A 511 -21.16 9.63 23.80
CA HIS A 511 -21.58 10.97 23.45
C HIS A 511 -22.89 11.37 24.16
N GLU A 512 -22.76 11.86 25.39
CA GLU A 512 -23.88 12.38 26.18
C GLU A 512 -24.08 13.89 25.92
N GLY A 513 -25.08 14.25 25.12
CA GLY A 513 -25.50 15.64 24.88
C GLY A 513 -24.63 16.45 23.90
N THR A 514 -23.45 15.94 23.49
CA THR A 514 -22.67 16.49 22.37
C THR A 514 -21.76 15.43 21.76
N THR A 515 -21.47 15.55 20.46
CA THR A 515 -20.50 14.72 19.74
C THR A 515 -19.06 15.26 19.80
N SER A 516 -18.85 16.44 20.39
CA SER A 516 -17.55 17.13 20.40
C SER A 516 -16.99 17.27 21.81
N GLY A 517 -15.65 17.29 21.93
CA GLY A 517 -14.97 17.62 23.18
C GLY A 517 -14.85 16.49 24.21
N LEU A 518 -15.11 15.24 23.83
CA LEU A 518 -14.73 14.09 24.65
C LEU A 518 -13.21 13.89 24.61
N SER A 519 -12.64 13.63 25.78
CA SER A 519 -11.22 13.28 25.93
C SER A 519 -11.01 11.84 25.48
N ASN A 520 -9.93 11.56 24.76
CA ASN A 520 -9.58 10.21 24.32
C ASN A 520 -8.68 9.47 25.32
N GLU A 521 -8.33 10.12 26.43
CA GLU A 521 -7.52 9.56 27.48
C GLU A 521 -8.30 8.50 28.27
N CYS A 522 -7.80 7.25 28.28
CA CYS A 522 -8.42 6.11 28.94
C CYS A 522 -8.86 6.42 30.39
N TYR A 523 -8.00 7.08 31.16
CA TYR A 523 -8.26 7.41 32.57
C TYR A 523 -9.48 8.34 32.75
N SER A 524 -9.81 9.18 31.78
CA SER A 524 -10.97 10.09 31.88
C SER A 524 -12.30 9.34 31.98
N CYS A 525 -12.41 8.19 31.31
CA CYS A 525 -13.59 7.33 31.33
C CYS A 525 -13.45 6.17 32.32
N HIS A 526 -12.22 5.70 32.55
CA HIS A 526 -11.92 4.54 33.38
C HIS A 526 -11.29 4.91 34.73
N GLN A 527 -11.57 6.12 35.25
CA GLN A 527 -11.03 6.60 36.52
C GLN A 527 -11.39 5.68 37.69
N ASP A 528 -12.64 5.23 37.77
CA ASP A 528 -13.10 4.36 38.86
C ASP A 528 -12.45 2.98 38.78
N GLN A 529 -12.30 2.43 37.57
CA GLN A 529 -11.62 1.17 37.32
C GLN A 529 -10.14 1.28 37.67
N TYR A 530 -9.47 2.36 37.28
CA TYR A 530 -8.07 2.64 37.64
C TYR A 530 -7.89 2.72 39.16
N ASN A 531 -8.75 3.48 39.85
CA ASN A 531 -8.67 3.66 41.30
C ASN A 531 -8.94 2.36 42.07
N SER A 532 -9.73 1.46 41.50
CA SER A 532 -10.10 0.17 42.10
C SER A 532 -9.15 -0.97 41.71
N ALA A 533 -8.27 -0.75 40.72
CA ALA A 533 -7.35 -1.77 40.25
C ALA A 533 -6.26 -2.06 41.30
N PRO A 534 -5.89 -3.35 41.53
CA PRO A 534 -4.89 -3.71 42.53
C PRO A 534 -3.59 -2.95 42.32
N GLU A 535 -3.05 -2.37 43.39
CA GLU A 535 -1.75 -1.70 43.45
C GLU A 535 -1.56 -0.47 42.54
N HIS A 536 -2.51 -0.11 41.66
CA HIS A 536 -2.34 1.00 40.71
C HIS A 536 -2.12 2.34 41.41
N THR A 537 -2.93 2.63 42.43
CA THR A 537 -2.79 3.82 43.27
C THR A 537 -1.71 3.69 44.33
N ALA A 538 -1.47 2.48 44.85
CA ALA A 538 -0.48 2.25 45.91
C ALA A 538 0.97 2.35 45.41
N GLN A 539 1.23 1.93 44.17
CA GLN A 539 2.56 1.89 43.54
C GLN A 539 2.78 3.04 42.54
N ASN A 540 1.87 4.01 42.50
CA ASN A 540 1.92 5.19 41.62
C ASN A 540 2.10 4.84 40.13
N TYR A 541 1.28 3.92 39.62
CA TYR A 541 1.27 3.63 38.18
C TYR A 541 0.90 4.90 37.37
N PRO A 542 1.36 5.02 36.11
CA PRO A 542 0.96 6.13 35.25
C PRO A 542 -0.49 5.97 34.77
N THR A 543 -1.17 7.08 34.49
CA THR A 543 -2.53 7.09 33.92
C THR A 543 -2.56 6.90 32.40
N ASN A 544 -1.38 6.74 31.77
CA ASN A 544 -1.25 6.43 30.35
C ASN A 544 -1.36 4.91 30.17
N CYS A 545 -2.60 4.42 30.15
CA CYS A 545 -2.93 3.00 30.26
C CYS A 545 -2.30 2.17 29.12
N GLU A 546 -2.14 2.77 27.94
CA GLU A 546 -1.63 2.16 26.72
C GLU A 546 -0.17 1.70 26.83
N LEU A 547 0.58 2.18 27.83
CA LEU A 547 1.92 1.68 28.13
C LEU A 547 1.93 0.20 28.53
N CYS A 548 0.83 -0.27 29.13
CA CYS A 548 0.73 -1.58 29.74
C CYS A 548 -0.48 -2.38 29.25
N HIS A 549 -1.56 -1.71 28.88
CA HIS A 549 -2.84 -2.31 28.53
C HIS A 549 -3.19 -2.06 27.07
N ASN A 550 -3.85 -3.02 26.46
CA ASN A 550 -4.44 -2.92 25.12
C ASN A 550 -5.97 -3.01 25.22
N SER A 551 -6.69 -2.18 24.47
CA SER A 551 -8.15 -2.14 24.42
C SER A 551 -8.81 -3.45 23.96
N THR A 552 -8.06 -4.32 23.26
CA THR A 552 -8.53 -5.64 22.81
C THR A 552 -8.25 -6.76 23.81
N ALA A 553 -7.15 -6.66 24.57
CA ALA A 553 -6.70 -7.69 25.51
C ALA A 553 -6.36 -7.07 26.87
N TRP A 554 -7.31 -6.36 27.48
CA TRP A 554 -7.08 -5.52 28.66
C TRP A 554 -6.42 -6.23 29.86
N ASN A 555 -6.75 -7.53 30.05
CA ASN A 555 -6.21 -8.35 31.13
C ASN A 555 -4.81 -8.93 30.83
N GLN A 556 -4.33 -8.80 29.60
CA GLN A 556 -2.96 -9.16 29.23
C GLN A 556 -2.10 -7.91 29.31
N VAL A 557 -1.38 -7.79 30.43
CA VAL A 557 -0.47 -6.66 30.68
C VAL A 557 0.87 -6.97 30.02
N SER A 558 1.33 -6.07 29.15
CA SER A 558 2.65 -6.14 28.53
C SER A 558 3.28 -4.76 28.59
N PHE A 559 4.49 -4.68 29.16
CA PHE A 559 5.28 -3.45 29.22
C PHE A 559 6.62 -3.71 28.55
N ASP A 560 6.95 -2.91 27.53
CA ASP A 560 8.21 -3.02 26.80
C ASP A 560 9.13 -1.84 27.13
N HIS A 561 10.23 -2.12 27.83
CA HIS A 561 11.22 -1.11 28.17
C HIS A 561 11.93 -0.52 26.95
N GLN A 562 11.94 -1.23 25.80
CA GLN A 562 12.53 -0.72 24.56
C GLN A 562 11.83 0.53 24.04
N LEU A 563 10.58 0.77 24.48
CA LEU A 563 9.78 1.94 24.11
C LEU A 563 9.96 3.11 25.09
N THR A 564 10.81 2.95 26.11
CA THR A 564 11.06 3.96 27.13
C THR A 564 12.40 4.65 26.92
N GLY A 565 12.66 5.71 27.68
CA GLY A 565 13.98 6.38 27.68
C GLY A 565 15.12 5.52 28.26
N PHE A 566 14.83 4.30 28.74
CA PHE A 566 15.83 3.37 29.24
C PHE A 566 15.57 1.94 28.70
N PRO A 567 15.98 1.65 27.46
CA PRO A 567 15.91 0.31 26.88
C PRO A 567 16.76 -0.68 27.70
N LEU A 568 16.16 -1.78 28.15
CA LEU A 568 16.89 -2.81 28.88
C LEU A 568 17.79 -3.59 27.92
N SER A 569 19.08 -3.64 28.24
CA SER A 569 20.11 -4.32 27.45
C SER A 569 21.13 -4.98 28.37
N GLY A 570 21.91 -5.93 27.84
CA GLY A 570 22.88 -6.68 28.64
C GLY A 570 22.25 -7.37 29.85
N ALA A 571 22.85 -7.22 31.03
CA ALA A 571 22.37 -7.84 32.26
C ALA A 571 21.04 -7.28 32.78
N HIS A 572 20.65 -6.06 32.37
CA HIS A 572 19.42 -5.42 32.83
C HIS A 572 18.15 -6.09 32.29
N THR A 573 18.23 -6.91 31.23
CA THR A 573 17.08 -7.60 30.65
C THR A 573 16.49 -8.69 31.56
N SER A 574 17.21 -9.11 32.59
CA SER A 574 16.80 -10.19 33.51
C SER A 574 16.63 -9.72 34.96
N VAL A 575 16.63 -8.41 35.21
CA VAL A 575 16.43 -7.84 36.55
C VAL A 575 14.94 -7.80 36.86
N ASP A 576 14.56 -8.13 38.11
CA ASP A 576 13.16 -8.06 38.54
C ASP A 576 12.73 -6.58 38.62
N CYS A 577 11.51 -6.26 38.17
CA CYS A 577 11.03 -4.88 38.13
C CYS A 577 11.13 -4.14 39.48
N SER A 578 10.93 -4.88 40.60
CA SER A 578 11.02 -4.32 41.95
C SER A 578 12.40 -3.80 42.32
N ASP A 579 13.46 -4.34 41.72
CA ASP A 579 14.84 -3.95 42.02
C ASP A 579 15.17 -2.56 41.45
N CYS A 580 14.43 -2.12 40.42
CA CYS A 580 14.55 -0.78 39.84
C CYS A 580 13.44 0.17 40.34
N HIS A 581 12.24 -0.36 40.59
CA HIS A 581 11.05 0.42 40.97
C HIS A 581 10.74 0.37 42.46
N GLU A 582 11.77 0.40 43.32
CA GLU A 582 11.62 0.34 44.78
C GLU A 582 10.72 1.44 45.38
N SER A 583 10.69 2.62 44.74
CA SER A 583 9.88 3.78 45.16
C SER A 583 8.61 3.99 44.31
N GLY A 584 8.22 2.96 43.54
CA GLY A 584 7.13 3.00 42.58
C GLY A 584 7.61 3.09 41.12
N TYR A 585 6.65 3.04 40.19
CA TYR A 585 6.93 2.92 38.75
C TYR A 585 7.04 4.26 38.02
N SER A 586 7.07 5.37 38.75
CA SER A 586 7.20 6.72 38.21
C SER A 586 8.45 7.40 38.76
N GLY A 587 9.27 7.96 37.87
CA GLY A 587 10.45 8.74 38.23
C GLY A 587 11.69 7.94 38.65
N THR A 588 11.76 6.64 38.34
CA THR A 588 12.99 5.85 38.49
C THR A 588 14.14 6.49 37.71
N SER A 589 15.30 6.65 38.35
CA SER A 589 16.48 7.25 37.72
C SER A 589 17.10 6.31 36.70
N THR A 590 17.52 6.87 35.56
CA THR A 590 18.22 6.16 34.49
C THR A 590 19.75 6.34 34.57
N GLU A 591 20.24 7.02 35.59
CA GLU A 591 21.65 7.34 35.75
C GLU A 591 22.42 6.12 36.27
N CYS A 592 23.47 5.68 35.58
CA CYS A 592 24.24 4.49 35.97
C CYS A 592 24.68 4.51 37.44
N LEU A 593 25.11 5.68 37.93
CA LEU A 593 25.62 5.83 39.29
C LEU A 593 24.54 5.74 40.37
N SER A 594 23.26 5.95 40.06
CA SER A 594 22.19 5.81 41.06
C SER A 594 22.05 4.37 41.56
N CYS A 595 22.48 3.39 40.75
CA CYS A 595 22.42 1.97 41.08
C CYS A 595 23.82 1.34 41.21
N HIS A 596 24.78 1.73 40.37
CA HIS A 596 26.10 1.10 40.32
C HIS A 596 27.20 1.87 41.08
N GLN A 597 26.84 2.68 42.08
CA GLN A 597 27.80 3.43 42.88
C GLN A 597 28.83 2.53 43.60
N GLU A 598 28.38 1.43 44.18
CA GLU A 598 29.27 0.49 44.88
C GLU A 598 30.24 -0.18 43.90
N ASN A 599 29.74 -0.62 42.74
CA ASN A 599 30.57 -1.21 41.68
C ASN A 599 31.64 -0.21 41.19
N TYR A 600 31.26 1.06 40.99
CA TYR A 600 32.19 2.12 40.63
C TYR A 600 33.31 2.29 41.66
N GLN A 601 32.98 2.22 42.95
CA GLN A 601 33.96 2.35 44.04
C GLN A 601 34.87 1.13 44.19
N GLN A 602 34.39 -0.07 43.85
CA GLN A 602 35.11 -1.33 44.00
C GLN A 602 35.95 -1.74 42.79
N SER A 603 35.84 -1.04 41.66
CA SER A 603 36.64 -1.34 40.46
C SER A 603 38.15 -1.27 40.75
N THR A 604 38.90 -2.27 40.28
CA THR A 604 40.35 -2.40 40.54
C THR A 604 41.22 -2.37 39.27
N ASN A 605 40.64 -2.62 38.09
CA ASN A 605 41.39 -2.67 36.82
C ASN A 605 40.55 -2.10 35.67
N PRO A 606 40.66 -0.78 35.38
CA PRO A 606 41.37 0.24 36.15
C PRO A 606 40.65 0.61 37.46
N ASN A 607 41.38 1.11 38.48
CA ASN A 607 40.73 1.60 39.69
C ASN A 607 40.15 3.02 39.47
N HIS A 608 38.83 3.08 39.30
CA HIS A 608 38.10 4.30 38.93
C HIS A 608 38.27 5.45 39.95
N VAL A 609 38.28 5.13 41.25
CA VAL A 609 38.38 6.12 42.33
C VAL A 609 39.78 6.72 42.40
N SER A 610 40.82 5.88 42.38
CA SER A 610 42.22 6.35 42.47
C SER A 610 42.63 7.21 41.28
N LEU A 611 42.07 6.92 40.11
CA LEU A 611 42.34 7.63 38.86
C LEU A 611 41.38 8.79 38.61
N SER A 612 40.40 9.02 39.49
CA SER A 612 39.37 10.06 39.33
C SER A 612 38.67 10.02 37.97
N LEU A 613 38.28 8.82 37.52
CA LEU A 613 37.62 8.65 36.24
C LEU A 613 36.24 9.34 36.21
N PRO A 614 35.70 9.68 35.03
CA PRO A 614 34.35 10.24 34.90
C PRO A 614 33.27 9.26 35.37
N THR A 615 32.16 9.80 35.87
CA THR A 615 30.96 9.02 36.24
C THR A 615 29.98 8.84 35.08
N ASP A 616 30.30 9.39 33.91
CA ASP A 616 29.59 9.14 32.65
C ASP A 616 30.05 7.78 32.10
N CYS A 617 29.42 6.72 32.59
CA CYS A 617 29.87 5.35 32.35
C CYS A 617 29.82 4.98 30.86
N GLU A 618 28.88 5.52 30.10
CA GLU A 618 28.66 5.22 28.67
C GLU A 618 29.82 5.67 27.78
N SER A 619 30.65 6.61 28.27
CA SER A 619 31.87 7.02 27.57
C SER A 619 32.92 5.89 27.44
N CYS A 620 32.84 4.87 28.30
CA CYS A 620 33.82 3.79 28.38
C CYS A 620 33.17 2.39 28.37
N HIS A 621 31.96 2.24 28.88
CA HIS A 621 31.25 0.96 28.99
C HIS A 621 30.03 0.94 28.06
N THR A 622 29.73 -0.24 27.54
CA THR A 622 28.50 -0.52 26.80
C THR A 622 27.80 -1.70 27.47
N THR A 623 26.48 -1.80 27.35
CA THR A 623 25.74 -3.00 27.74
C THR A 623 25.73 -4.07 26.65
N GLU A 624 26.10 -3.70 25.41
CA GLU A 624 26.13 -4.58 24.22
C GLU A 624 27.45 -4.41 23.45
N PRO A 625 28.28 -5.46 23.26
CA PRO A 625 28.03 -6.88 23.59
C PRO A 625 28.22 -7.24 25.08
N GLY A 626 28.63 -6.30 25.93
CA GLY A 626 28.77 -6.52 27.38
C GLY A 626 29.58 -5.42 28.09
N TRP A 627 29.43 -5.35 29.42
CA TRP A 627 30.03 -4.33 30.29
C TRP A 627 31.56 -4.42 30.41
N GLU A 628 32.11 -5.62 30.25
CA GLU A 628 33.55 -5.90 30.29
C GLU A 628 34.00 -6.65 29.03
N PRO A 629 35.15 -6.28 28.43
CA PRO A 629 36.01 -5.15 28.79
C PRO A 629 35.43 -3.80 28.36
N ALA A 630 35.88 -2.72 29.01
CA ALA A 630 35.56 -1.35 28.58
C ALA A 630 36.04 -1.11 27.14
N LEU A 631 35.26 -0.35 26.36
CA LEU A 631 35.57 -0.02 24.98
C LEU A 631 36.61 1.10 24.92
N PHE A 632 37.71 0.84 24.22
CA PHE A 632 38.69 1.85 23.81
C PHE A 632 38.86 1.79 22.29
N PRO A 633 37.89 2.32 21.52
CA PRO A 633 37.84 2.14 20.07
C PRO A 633 39.09 2.67 19.36
N ASP A 634 39.76 3.68 19.93
CA ASP A 634 40.96 4.29 19.36
C ASP A 634 42.28 3.69 19.88
N HIS A 635 42.27 2.68 20.75
CA HIS A 635 43.51 2.12 21.35
C HIS A 635 44.53 1.68 20.29
N ASN A 636 44.06 1.00 19.24
CA ASN A 636 44.93 0.49 18.17
C ASN A 636 45.59 1.59 17.32
N SER A 637 45.13 2.84 17.43
CA SER A 637 45.77 4.00 16.80
C SER A 637 47.04 4.44 17.54
N TYR A 638 47.20 4.06 18.82
CA TYR A 638 48.35 4.38 19.66
C TYR A 638 49.30 3.19 19.84
N TYR A 639 48.76 2.00 20.08
CA TYR A 639 49.52 0.75 20.17
C TYR A 639 48.66 -0.43 19.72
N LEU A 640 49.09 -1.10 18.65
CA LEU A 640 48.35 -2.21 18.06
C LEU A 640 48.55 -3.50 18.87
N LEU A 641 47.50 -3.97 19.54
CA LEU A 641 47.54 -5.19 20.36
C LEU A 641 47.55 -6.44 19.48
N THR A 642 48.74 -6.94 19.15
CA THR A 642 48.94 -8.17 18.37
C THR A 642 49.93 -9.12 19.03
N GLY A 643 49.90 -10.39 18.62
CA GLY A 643 50.81 -11.42 19.13
C GLY A 643 50.63 -11.68 20.63
N ALA A 644 51.73 -11.69 21.38
CA ALA A 644 51.69 -11.91 22.83
C ALA A 644 50.93 -10.80 23.58
N HIS A 645 50.89 -9.57 23.05
CA HIS A 645 50.18 -8.45 23.67
C HIS A 645 48.65 -8.59 23.58
N SER A 646 48.12 -9.30 22.57
CA SER A 646 46.67 -9.55 22.50
C SER A 646 46.20 -10.50 23.60
N ALA A 647 47.09 -11.36 24.12
CA ALA A 647 46.75 -12.29 25.21
C ALA A 647 46.53 -11.61 26.56
N ILE A 648 47.03 -10.38 26.72
CA ILE A 648 46.87 -9.56 27.94
C ILE A 648 46.02 -8.31 27.71
N ALA A 649 45.30 -8.24 26.58
CA ALA A 649 44.54 -7.05 26.16
C ALA A 649 43.48 -6.58 27.18
N SER A 650 42.99 -7.47 28.05
CA SER A 650 42.03 -7.16 29.12
C SER A 650 42.69 -6.74 30.44
N ASN A 651 44.02 -6.86 30.58
CA ASN A 651 44.76 -6.42 31.76
C ASN A 651 45.36 -5.03 31.54
N CYS A 652 44.49 -4.02 31.52
CA CYS A 652 44.86 -2.62 31.32
C CYS A 652 45.99 -2.18 32.27
N SER A 653 45.90 -2.54 33.55
CA SER A 653 46.93 -2.20 34.55
C SER A 653 48.31 -2.81 34.24
N GLY A 654 48.36 -3.96 33.58
CA GLY A 654 49.62 -4.62 33.19
C GLY A 654 50.42 -3.86 32.14
N CYS A 655 49.75 -3.07 31.30
CA CYS A 655 50.41 -2.22 30.30
C CYS A 655 50.59 -0.79 30.81
N HIS A 656 49.54 -0.21 31.40
CA HIS A 656 49.52 1.20 31.75
C HIS A 656 50.14 1.51 33.12
N ASN A 657 50.27 0.53 34.02
CA ASN A 657 50.85 0.70 35.37
C ASN A 657 50.27 1.89 36.17
N GLY A 658 49.02 2.28 35.89
CA GLY A 658 48.34 3.42 36.52
C GLY A 658 48.41 4.75 35.74
N GLU A 659 49.18 4.83 34.65
CA GLU A 659 49.41 6.07 33.88
C GLU A 659 48.91 5.94 32.43
N TYR A 660 47.61 6.14 32.20
CA TYR A 660 46.94 5.90 30.91
C TYR A 660 47.20 6.96 29.83
N SER A 661 47.70 8.14 30.21
CA SER A 661 47.91 9.27 29.29
C SER A 661 49.32 9.34 28.70
N ASN A 662 50.30 8.66 29.32
CA ASN A 662 51.72 8.74 28.95
C ASN A 662 52.41 7.37 28.98
N THR A 663 51.64 6.28 28.82
CA THR A 663 52.22 4.94 28.75
C THR A 663 53.19 4.84 27.56
N PRO A 664 54.42 4.35 27.77
CA PRO A 664 55.35 4.13 26.66
C PRO A 664 54.74 3.21 25.61
N ASN A 665 54.91 3.56 24.33
CA ASN A 665 54.45 2.76 23.18
C ASN A 665 55.61 2.21 22.31
N THR A 666 56.83 2.24 22.85
CA THR A 666 58.02 1.66 22.22
C THR A 666 58.43 0.39 22.96
N CYS A 667 59.05 -0.56 22.24
CA CYS A 667 59.45 -1.84 22.83
C CYS A 667 60.35 -1.65 24.05
N ILE A 668 61.40 -0.82 23.93
CA ILE A 668 62.32 -0.55 25.04
C ILE A 668 61.64 0.19 26.19
N GLY A 669 60.64 1.04 25.94
CA GLY A 669 59.92 1.76 26.97
C GLY A 669 59.16 0.86 27.96
N CYS A 670 58.82 -0.37 27.54
CA CYS A 670 58.16 -1.36 28.38
C CYS A 670 59.07 -2.54 28.77
N HIS A 671 60.04 -2.89 27.91
CA HIS A 671 60.89 -4.07 28.05
C HIS A 671 62.37 -3.71 28.29
N GLU A 672 62.65 -2.57 28.93
CA GLU A 672 64.01 -2.15 29.28
C GLU A 672 64.71 -3.17 30.18
N ASP A 673 64.00 -3.69 31.19
CA ASP A 673 64.55 -4.72 32.09
C ASP A 673 64.88 -6.01 31.33
N ASP A 674 64.00 -6.44 30.41
CA ASP A 674 64.21 -7.62 29.57
C ASP A 674 65.42 -7.42 28.63
N TYR A 675 65.52 -6.25 28.00
CA TYR A 675 66.65 -5.86 27.15
C TYR A 675 67.98 -5.87 27.92
N ASN A 676 67.98 -5.30 29.13
CA ASN A 676 69.16 -5.26 29.99
C ASN A 676 69.57 -6.63 30.54
N ALA A 677 68.60 -7.53 30.74
CA ALA A 677 68.80 -8.86 31.29
C ALA A 677 69.13 -9.93 30.23
N ALA A 678 69.03 -9.63 28.94
CA ALA A 678 69.33 -10.57 27.87
C ALA A 678 70.82 -10.99 27.90
N ASN A 679 71.09 -12.29 27.82
CA ASN A 679 72.44 -12.87 27.91
C ASN A 679 72.82 -13.74 26.69
N ASP A 680 71.92 -13.93 25.73
CA ASP A 680 72.14 -14.78 24.55
C ASP A 680 71.38 -14.23 23.33
N PRO A 681 71.99 -13.32 22.53
CA PRO A 681 73.24 -12.62 22.83
C PRO A 681 73.04 -11.52 23.92
N PRO A 682 74.09 -11.16 24.68
CA PRO A 682 74.03 -10.07 25.65
C PRO A 682 73.84 -8.68 24.99
N HIS A 683 72.62 -8.14 25.06
CA HIS A 683 72.24 -6.94 24.30
C HIS A 683 73.05 -5.69 24.68
N VAL A 684 73.22 -5.47 26.00
CA VAL A 684 73.96 -4.31 26.54
C VAL A 684 75.45 -4.39 26.22
N GLN A 685 76.06 -5.58 26.36
CA GLN A 685 77.50 -5.77 26.14
C GLN A 685 77.89 -5.45 24.69
N PHE A 686 77.04 -5.83 23.74
CA PHE A 686 77.29 -5.66 22.31
C PHE A 686 76.62 -4.43 21.70
N SER A 687 75.94 -3.61 22.52
CA SER A 687 75.29 -2.35 22.11
C SER A 687 74.30 -2.53 20.95
N PHE A 688 73.41 -3.52 21.06
CA PHE A 688 72.34 -3.75 20.08
C PHE A 688 71.37 -2.55 19.99
N PRO A 689 70.63 -2.37 18.88
CA PRO A 689 69.66 -1.29 18.75
C PRO A 689 68.44 -1.53 19.65
N THR A 690 67.80 -0.45 20.09
CA THR A 690 66.56 -0.48 20.89
C THR A 690 65.30 -0.61 20.03
N ASP A 691 65.43 -0.60 18.69
CA ASP A 691 64.37 -0.94 17.75
C ASP A 691 64.23 -2.45 17.67
N CYS A 692 63.58 -3.03 18.68
CA CYS A 692 63.51 -4.48 18.88
C CYS A 692 62.89 -5.25 17.70
N LEU A 693 62.03 -4.61 16.90
CA LEU A 693 61.36 -5.23 15.75
C LEU A 693 62.30 -5.55 14.58
N ASP A 694 63.53 -5.04 14.60
CA ASP A 694 64.55 -5.40 13.60
C ASP A 694 64.98 -6.87 13.73
N CYS A 695 64.91 -7.42 14.94
CA CYS A 695 65.36 -8.78 15.25
C CYS A 695 64.22 -9.65 15.80
N HIS A 696 63.34 -9.09 16.62
CA HIS A 696 62.27 -9.80 17.31
C HIS A 696 60.89 -9.53 16.70
N SER A 697 59.91 -10.36 17.08
CA SER A 697 58.52 -10.16 16.70
C SER A 697 57.63 -10.01 17.92
N MET A 698 56.46 -9.40 17.75
CA MET A 698 55.45 -9.29 18.82
C MET A 698 54.89 -10.64 19.30
N ASN A 699 55.29 -11.76 18.69
CA ASN A 699 54.90 -13.11 19.11
C ASN A 699 55.86 -13.76 20.11
N GLY A 700 57.05 -13.18 20.34
CA GLY A 700 57.99 -13.67 21.35
C GLY A 700 59.46 -13.30 21.11
N TRP A 701 60.22 -13.26 22.21
CA TRP A 701 61.62 -12.81 22.24
C TRP A 701 62.64 -13.87 21.78
N ASN A 702 62.36 -15.17 21.92
CA ASN A 702 63.33 -16.25 21.78
C ASN A 702 63.69 -16.69 20.33
N ASN A 703 63.09 -16.06 19.31
CA ASN A 703 63.33 -16.40 17.90
C ASN A 703 63.80 -15.16 17.12
N ALA A 704 64.94 -14.58 17.52
CA ALA A 704 65.53 -13.46 16.80
C ALA A 704 65.96 -13.89 15.38
N ASN A 705 65.56 -13.13 14.36
CA ASN A 705 65.86 -13.47 12.97
C ASN A 705 67.16 -12.76 12.51
N PHE A 706 68.25 -13.53 12.40
CA PHE A 706 69.51 -13.04 11.85
C PHE A 706 69.69 -13.53 10.41
N ASN A 707 69.69 -12.60 9.46
CA ASN A 707 69.83 -12.91 8.04
C ASN A 707 71.31 -13.18 7.67
N HIS A 708 71.67 -14.46 7.50
CA HIS A 708 72.99 -14.90 7.06
C HIS A 708 73.04 -15.23 5.55
N SER A 709 72.19 -14.61 4.72
CA SER A 709 72.07 -14.92 3.28
C SER A 709 73.36 -14.77 2.45
N PHE A 710 74.37 -14.05 2.95
CA PHE A 710 75.67 -13.95 2.31
C PHE A 710 76.65 -15.08 2.69
N TYR A 711 76.43 -15.77 3.82
CA TYR A 711 77.15 -16.97 4.23
C TYR A 711 76.18 -17.96 4.91
N PRO A 712 75.59 -18.90 4.15
CA PRO A 712 74.68 -19.88 4.73
C PRO A 712 75.46 -20.73 5.74
N ILE A 713 75.03 -20.67 7.00
CA ILE A 713 75.52 -21.58 8.04
C ILE A 713 75.21 -23.01 7.55
N SER A 714 76.25 -23.71 7.10
CA SER A 714 76.14 -25.04 6.49
C SER A 714 77.42 -25.84 6.75
N SER A 715 77.32 -27.17 6.67
CA SER A 715 78.40 -28.11 7.02
C SER A 715 79.00 -27.84 8.42
N ASP A 716 80.28 -27.53 8.49
CA ASP A 716 81.07 -27.46 9.72
C ASP A 716 80.80 -26.21 10.56
N HIS A 717 80.06 -25.23 10.02
CA HIS A 717 79.64 -24.02 10.75
C HIS A 717 78.28 -24.16 11.46
N ASN A 718 77.59 -25.29 11.31
CA ASN A 718 76.26 -25.54 11.88
C ASN A 718 76.20 -25.59 13.41
N ASN A 719 77.34 -25.62 14.09
CA ASN A 719 77.43 -25.81 15.54
C ASN A 719 78.40 -24.84 16.22
N VAL A 720 78.63 -23.68 15.59
CA VAL A 720 79.51 -22.62 16.09
C VAL A 720 78.66 -21.61 16.85
N ASP A 721 79.08 -21.24 18.06
CA ASP A 721 78.39 -20.21 18.84
C ASP A 721 78.60 -18.84 18.15
N CYS A 722 77.55 -18.03 18.10
CA CYS A 722 77.56 -16.78 17.36
C CYS A 722 78.69 -15.84 17.82
N GLY A 723 79.02 -15.84 19.13
CA GLY A 723 80.14 -15.07 19.69
C GLY A 723 81.53 -15.48 19.20
N GLN A 724 81.68 -16.71 18.66
CA GLN A 724 82.93 -17.15 18.02
C GLN A 724 83.09 -16.59 16.61
N CYS A 725 81.99 -16.43 15.88
CA CYS A 725 81.99 -15.78 14.58
C CYS A 725 81.98 -14.25 14.68
N HIS A 726 81.34 -13.69 15.72
CA HIS A 726 81.08 -12.27 15.90
C HIS A 726 81.76 -11.69 17.17
N SER A 727 83.08 -11.87 17.27
CA SER A 727 83.84 -11.53 18.48
C SER A 727 84.19 -10.04 18.62
N GLN A 728 83.91 -9.21 17.61
CA GLN A 728 84.29 -7.80 17.56
C GLN A 728 83.15 -6.89 18.07
N ALA A 729 83.48 -5.63 18.39
CA ALA A 729 82.49 -4.66 18.84
C ALA A 729 81.34 -4.50 17.81
N ASN A 730 80.11 -4.32 18.32
CA ASN A 730 78.87 -4.30 17.51
C ASN A 730 78.59 -5.60 16.75
N TYR A 731 79.05 -6.74 17.28
CA TYR A 731 78.81 -8.06 16.68
C TYR A 731 79.37 -8.20 15.26
N GLN A 732 80.49 -7.50 14.97
CA GLN A 732 81.21 -7.67 13.71
C GLN A 732 81.92 -9.03 13.67
N GLN A 733 81.95 -9.62 12.48
CA GLN A 733 82.50 -10.95 12.24
C GLN A 733 84.05 -10.97 12.23
N ASP A 734 84.65 -12.04 12.73
CA ASP A 734 86.10 -12.23 12.79
C ASP A 734 86.51 -13.65 12.38
N CYS A 735 86.66 -13.86 11.08
CA CYS A 735 86.95 -15.16 10.49
C CYS A 735 88.34 -15.70 10.86
N MET A 736 89.30 -14.81 11.14
CA MET A 736 90.68 -15.17 11.45
C MET A 736 90.81 -15.87 12.80
N SER A 737 89.83 -15.68 13.70
CA SER A 737 89.82 -16.32 15.01
C SER A 737 89.71 -17.86 14.94
N CYS A 738 89.11 -18.40 13.88
CA CYS A 738 88.95 -19.86 13.70
C CYS A 738 89.74 -20.44 12.51
N HIS A 739 90.05 -19.63 11.47
CA HIS A 739 90.69 -20.11 10.23
C HIS A 739 92.14 -19.65 10.07
N LEU A 740 92.82 -19.35 11.17
CA LEU A 740 94.18 -18.81 11.15
C LEU A 740 95.20 -19.77 10.51
N GLU A 741 95.10 -21.08 10.78
CA GLU A 741 96.02 -22.07 10.21
C GLU A 741 95.83 -22.23 8.71
N ASP A 742 94.58 -22.28 8.23
CA ASP A 742 94.27 -22.37 6.81
C ASP A 742 94.76 -21.13 6.05
N PHE A 743 94.51 -19.95 6.60
CA PHE A 743 95.03 -18.70 6.04
C PHE A 743 96.56 -18.69 5.92
N LEU A 744 97.28 -19.15 6.95
CA LEU A 744 98.76 -19.17 6.95
C LEU A 744 99.37 -20.25 6.03
N ASN A 745 98.60 -21.27 5.65
CA ASN A 745 99.05 -22.31 4.72
C ASN A 745 99.02 -21.84 3.26
N GLU A 746 98.09 -20.95 2.91
CA GLU A 746 97.90 -20.47 1.53
C GLU A 746 98.43 -19.04 1.31
N HIS A 747 98.57 -18.25 2.38
CA HIS A 747 99.08 -16.88 2.32
C HIS A 747 100.41 -16.69 3.06
N ASN A 748 101.28 -15.84 2.50
CA ASN A 748 102.53 -15.45 3.17
C ASN A 748 102.25 -14.47 4.32
N LEU A 749 103.02 -14.59 5.41
CA LEU A 749 102.97 -13.66 6.54
C LEU A 749 103.16 -12.20 6.08
N GLY A 750 102.09 -11.41 6.17
CA GLY A 750 102.06 -9.98 5.80
C GLY A 750 101.19 -9.64 4.60
N ASP A 751 100.42 -10.59 4.06
CA ASP A 751 99.39 -10.32 3.05
C ASP A 751 98.25 -9.47 3.65
N PRO A 752 98.03 -8.22 3.18
CA PRO A 752 97.02 -7.32 3.75
C PRO A 752 95.62 -7.51 3.15
N THR A 753 95.43 -8.52 2.28
CA THR A 753 94.19 -8.75 1.56
C THR A 753 93.09 -9.16 2.55
N ASN A 754 91.93 -8.48 2.53
CA ASN A 754 90.80 -8.90 3.33
C ASN A 754 90.36 -10.27 2.82
N CYS A 755 90.18 -11.25 3.71
CA CYS A 755 89.74 -12.61 3.34
C CYS A 755 88.48 -12.58 2.45
N TRP A 756 87.65 -11.54 2.60
CA TRP A 756 86.42 -11.31 1.84
C TRP A 756 86.63 -10.95 0.38
N ASP A 757 87.81 -10.46 0.00
CA ASP A 757 88.09 -10.08 -1.39
C ASP A 757 88.29 -11.32 -2.29
N CYS A 758 88.59 -12.48 -1.70
CA CYS A 758 88.95 -13.70 -2.43
C CYS A 758 87.97 -14.87 -2.25
N HIS A 759 87.31 -15.00 -1.09
CA HIS A 759 86.41 -16.13 -0.82
C HIS A 759 84.94 -15.70 -0.80
N ASN A 760 84.30 -15.69 -1.98
CA ASN A 760 82.84 -15.59 -2.08
C ASN A 760 82.23 -16.98 -2.34
N THR A 761 81.43 -17.43 -1.38
CA THR A 761 80.44 -18.52 -1.43
C THR A 761 80.74 -19.70 -2.39
N PHE A 762 81.21 -20.79 -1.79
CA PHE A 762 81.14 -22.20 -2.26
C PHE A 762 82.35 -22.89 -2.90
N ASN A 763 83.58 -22.35 -2.89
CA ASN A 763 84.72 -23.16 -3.34
C ASN A 763 86.01 -22.83 -2.59
N TRP A 764 86.42 -23.74 -1.70
CA TRP A 764 87.63 -23.66 -0.87
C TRP A 764 88.66 -24.75 -1.22
N ASP A 765 88.50 -25.44 -2.37
CA ASP A 765 89.43 -26.49 -2.84
C ASP A 765 89.97 -26.18 -4.25
N ASP A 766 91.29 -26.23 -4.36
CA ASP A 766 92.15 -25.62 -5.37
C ASP A 766 92.39 -26.49 -6.63
N ASP A 767 91.32 -27.03 -7.25
CA ASP A 767 91.44 -27.91 -8.42
C ASP A 767 90.65 -27.47 -9.68
N ALA A 768 90.39 -26.17 -9.83
CA ALA A 768 89.81 -25.61 -11.07
C ALA A 768 90.69 -24.49 -11.67
N PRO A 769 91.15 -24.61 -12.93
CA PRO A 769 92.06 -23.66 -13.53
C PRO A 769 91.42 -22.27 -13.72
N LEU A 770 92.18 -21.25 -13.30
CA LEU A 770 91.89 -19.82 -13.44
C LEU A 770 91.40 -19.46 -14.85
N ASP A 771 90.18 -18.92 -14.94
CA ASP A 771 89.64 -18.29 -16.15
C ASP A 771 90.35 -16.94 -16.40
N PRO A 772 91.09 -16.78 -17.51
CA PRO A 772 91.83 -15.57 -17.82
C PRO A 772 90.88 -14.52 -18.41
N GLY A 773 90.08 -13.86 -17.57
CA GLY A 773 89.09 -12.92 -18.12
C GLY A 773 88.42 -11.88 -17.23
N ARG A 774 88.59 -11.86 -15.89
CA ARG A 774 87.99 -10.78 -15.06
C ARG A 774 88.97 -9.66 -14.78
N GLU A 775 88.98 -8.67 -15.67
CA GLU A 775 89.48 -7.34 -15.35
C GLU A 775 88.72 -6.76 -14.15
N ARG A 776 89.50 -6.10 -13.28
CA ARG A 776 89.09 -5.46 -12.04
C ARG A 776 88.16 -4.28 -12.33
N GLY A 777 86.89 -4.38 -11.91
CA GLY A 777 85.94 -3.28 -11.86
C GLY A 777 85.73 -2.80 -10.44
N VAL A 778 86.53 -1.81 -10.05
CA VAL A 778 86.42 -0.98 -8.84
C VAL A 778 84.99 -0.45 -8.66
N ARG A 779 84.37 -0.65 -7.48
CA ARG A 779 83.31 0.25 -7.00
C ARG A 779 83.91 1.24 -6.01
N MET A 780 83.88 2.51 -6.40
CA MET A 780 84.01 3.66 -5.51
C MET A 780 82.74 3.80 -4.66
N LEU A 781 82.95 4.02 -3.36
CA LEU A 781 82.12 4.64 -2.32
C LEU A 781 80.60 4.34 -2.30
#